data_AF-A0A7Y8ILG8-F1
#
_entry.id   AF-A0A7Y8ILG8-F1
#
_cell.length_a   1.000
_cell.length_b   1.000
_cell.length_c   1.000
_cell.angle_alpha   90.00
_cell.angle_beta   90.00
_cell.angle_gamma   90.00
#
_symmetry.space_group_name_H-M   'P 1'
#
loop_
_entity.id
_entity.type
_entity.pdbx_description
1 polymer ?
#
loop_
_entity_poly.entity_id
_entity_poly.type
_entity_poly.pdbx_seq_one_letter_code
_entity_poly.pdbx_strand_id
1 'polypeptide(L)'
;MREAPRSAIEEVLLEARSLHFLTPQERGGGWRRYFGPVADRVPEPYPLFAEDERTSHGPAWPLLASPNWQRFTRELATLITAEVGYRVAVASGARPEKRGLVTQRGAAVQHLAELLENALLHDHNQRLPEILWLALSREMTEAATAALRSARLDTPKGSPAELAPIRYALAEAHIDLAFRAEAEAVGRLKRSADFEPPPRTLAFGRLLREDVLPFLLPAPTARLADLDPYLRIRLALDVSRFHTALATAVAWLDEMRQENLTFARALSLVAPEATQCPSWQLIFVPGVLDLLETFEGRAAQKLPADIRTAMESLGARLKRFEVVAALRECLLPVTVRGNTLLVETSGGSIRLSSSIRPLDFAAPGVVDSTVRRYGLLYDLVEFTQILEGLRRRGRSAEDEALRFMVRFQQRVQEIRQRHRLHFEKFLGDGAFFSARRPAAAFFAAAELRQLYETFRVQGFPFDRGLRLAVNVGTYHLLPMVAEGEGAPHFEFLGHGLVELARLTTGKTTQEVEDIADFLISAGYDVHRVLEFLEPVRHASRHPDHVRQRPYAAFLAENQELVNLGGVVTEAFLRELEAELAGQPLFEAEQWGLRWLLVPGPTEDGRSNYVGLRLLGTPRLKGLDPTPVAEMAVFEAMAEPPLPLPQGASLLDSLQRLAGRESGAAESGKPEALVDPRLCVASVLEAPDTRIWYIGLFHEEVDALFHAFRVPLSPVGVQDGEPFESWLFRQRFELAKLYRGLRRDGHGATLSLADLRSRDGYFACLLQAPHRSPR
;
A
#
# COMPACT_ATOMS: atom_id res chain seq x y z
N MET A 1 -29.04 9.97 18.22
CA MET A 1 -28.39 8.88 17.46
C MET A 1 -27.60 9.52 16.33
N ARG A 2 -26.26 9.42 16.33
CA ARG A 2 -25.49 9.74 15.12
C ARG A 2 -25.86 8.67 14.10
N GLU A 3 -26.33 9.05 12.90
CA GLU A 3 -26.53 8.10 11.81
C GLU A 3 -25.24 7.30 11.63
N ALA A 4 -25.36 5.96 11.58
CA ALA A 4 -24.22 5.13 11.21
C ALA A 4 -23.71 5.58 9.84
N PRO A 5 -22.40 5.63 9.61
CA PRO A 5 -21.86 5.99 8.31
C PRO A 5 -22.46 5.07 7.24
N ARG A 6 -22.93 5.66 6.14
CA ARG A 6 -23.52 4.94 5.01
C ARG A 6 -22.47 3.99 4.41
N SER A 7 -22.90 2.80 4.02
CA SER A 7 -22.04 1.85 3.28
C SER A 7 -21.84 2.32 1.84
N ALA A 8 -20.74 1.92 1.20
CA ALA A 8 -20.47 2.27 -0.19
C ALA A 8 -21.53 1.71 -1.14
N ILE A 9 -22.16 0.57 -0.81
CA ILE A 9 -23.30 0.04 -1.57
C ILE A 9 -24.49 1.02 -1.51
N GLU A 10 -24.79 1.59 -0.35
CA GLU A 10 -25.87 2.57 -0.22
C GLU A 10 -25.57 3.86 -0.98
N GLU A 11 -24.31 4.31 -1.00
CA GLU A 11 -23.86 5.43 -1.84
C GLU A 11 -24.13 5.14 -3.32
N VAL A 12 -23.70 3.97 -3.82
CA VAL A 12 -23.96 3.53 -5.20
C VAL A 12 -25.45 3.50 -5.53
N LEU A 13 -26.27 2.92 -4.65
CA LEU A 13 -27.71 2.78 -4.90
C LEU A 13 -28.46 4.12 -4.86
N LEU A 14 -28.00 5.07 -4.04
CA LEU A 14 -28.60 6.40 -3.98
C LEU A 14 -28.22 7.25 -5.20
N GLU A 15 -27.01 7.08 -5.75
CA GLU A 15 -26.53 7.80 -6.93
C GLU A 15 -26.95 7.16 -8.26
N ALA A 16 -27.35 5.89 -8.25
CA ALA A 16 -27.77 5.16 -9.44
C ALA A 16 -29.00 5.81 -10.12
N ARG A 17 -28.82 6.19 -11.38
CA ARG A 17 -29.83 6.90 -12.19
C ARG A 17 -30.95 6.00 -12.73
N SER A 18 -30.71 4.70 -12.84
CA SER A 18 -31.59 3.74 -13.52
C SER A 18 -32.09 2.64 -12.59
N LEU A 19 -32.72 3.04 -11.48
CA LEU A 19 -33.41 2.14 -10.56
C LEU A 19 -34.92 2.38 -10.63
N HIS A 20 -35.66 1.34 -10.97
CA HIS A 20 -37.10 1.30 -11.20
C HIS A 20 -37.86 0.67 -10.02
N PHE A 21 -37.30 -0.35 -9.36
CA PHE A 21 -38.02 -1.15 -8.36
C PHE A 21 -37.66 -0.78 -6.91
N LEU A 22 -36.39 -0.45 -6.62
CA LEU A 22 -35.91 -0.11 -5.28
C LEU A 22 -36.42 1.24 -4.79
N THR A 23 -37.13 1.23 -3.66
CA THR A 23 -37.61 2.46 -2.99
C THR A 23 -36.43 3.22 -2.34
N PRO A 24 -36.58 4.51 -2.00
CA PRO A 24 -35.53 5.27 -1.33
C PRO A 24 -35.02 4.61 -0.03
N GLN A 25 -35.93 4.05 0.78
CA GLN A 25 -35.56 3.30 2.01
C GLN A 25 -34.74 2.04 1.71
N GLU A 26 -35.11 1.34 0.64
CA GLU A 26 -34.39 0.14 0.23
C GLU A 26 -32.98 0.47 -0.26
N ARG A 27 -32.82 1.60 -0.98
CA ARG A 27 -31.50 2.12 -1.37
C ARG A 27 -30.67 2.52 -0.14
N GLY A 28 -31.31 3.09 0.89
CA GLY A 28 -30.70 3.46 2.18
C GLY A 28 -30.43 2.30 3.14
N GLY A 29 -30.45 1.05 2.66
CA GLY A 29 -30.00 -0.12 3.42
C GLY A 29 -31.01 -1.26 3.52
N GLY A 30 -32.28 -1.01 3.20
CA GLY A 30 -33.33 -2.03 3.19
C GLY A 30 -33.15 -3.11 2.13
N TRP A 31 -32.29 -2.89 1.12
CA TRP A 31 -31.96 -3.85 0.07
C TRP A 31 -31.44 -5.20 0.61
N ARG A 32 -30.78 -5.19 1.78
CA ARG A 32 -30.22 -6.38 2.43
C ARG A 32 -31.25 -7.48 2.66
N ARG A 33 -32.51 -7.12 2.93
CA ARG A 33 -33.60 -8.09 3.14
C ARG A 33 -33.81 -9.03 1.96
N TYR A 34 -33.49 -8.58 0.75
CA TYR A 34 -33.65 -9.37 -0.45
C TYR A 34 -32.54 -10.39 -0.65
N PHE A 35 -31.40 -10.20 0.01
CA PHE A 35 -30.28 -11.14 0.00
C PHE A 35 -30.27 -12.07 1.23
N GLY A 36 -31.10 -11.78 2.25
CA GLY A 36 -31.22 -12.59 3.46
C GLY A 36 -29.87 -12.83 4.12
N PRO A 37 -29.48 -14.09 4.43
CA PRO A 37 -28.20 -14.40 5.05
C PRO A 37 -26.98 -14.19 4.14
N VAL A 38 -27.18 -13.86 2.86
CA VAL A 38 -26.11 -13.59 1.88
C VAL A 38 -25.80 -12.09 1.79
N ALA A 39 -26.57 -11.23 2.47
CA ALA A 39 -26.42 -9.78 2.38
C ALA A 39 -25.02 -9.26 2.75
N ASP A 40 -24.35 -9.94 3.68
CA ASP A 40 -22.97 -9.65 4.15
C ASP A 40 -21.86 -10.19 3.21
N ARG A 41 -22.24 -10.99 2.21
CA ARG A 41 -21.37 -11.47 1.13
C ARG A 41 -21.51 -10.66 -0.15
N VAL A 42 -22.50 -9.77 -0.23
CA VAL A 42 -22.59 -8.84 -1.35
C VAL A 42 -21.35 -7.94 -1.30
N PRO A 43 -20.51 -7.96 -2.35
CA PRO A 43 -19.20 -7.30 -2.28
C PRO A 43 -19.40 -5.79 -2.22
N GLU A 44 -18.61 -5.12 -1.38
CA GLU A 44 -18.66 -3.67 -1.21
C GLU A 44 -17.57 -3.00 -2.07
N PRO A 45 -17.93 -2.04 -2.94
CA PRO A 45 -16.95 -1.28 -3.72
C PRO A 45 -16.17 -0.31 -2.83
N TYR A 46 -14.98 0.08 -3.26
CA TYR A 46 -14.10 0.97 -2.48
C TYR A 46 -13.81 2.27 -3.23
N PRO A 47 -13.51 3.38 -2.53
CA PRO A 47 -13.27 4.66 -3.17
C PRO A 47 -12.04 4.61 -4.08
N LEU A 48 -12.20 5.08 -5.32
CA LEU A 48 -11.11 5.31 -6.25
C LEU A 48 -10.69 6.78 -6.24
N PHE A 49 -9.39 7.01 -6.28
CA PHE A 49 -8.78 8.33 -6.25
C PHE A 49 -8.06 8.64 -7.56
N ALA A 50 -8.13 9.91 -7.96
CA ALA A 50 -7.33 10.44 -9.05
C ALA A 50 -5.82 10.42 -8.71
N GLU A 51 -4.99 10.73 -9.71
CA GLU A 51 -3.53 10.89 -9.56
C GLU A 51 -3.12 11.82 -8.41
N ASP A 52 -3.95 12.81 -8.05
CA ASP A 52 -3.69 13.76 -6.96
C ASP A 52 -3.92 13.21 -5.54
N GLU A 53 -4.53 12.02 -5.40
CA GLU A 53 -4.94 11.39 -4.13
C GLU A 53 -5.87 12.25 -3.26
N ARG A 54 -6.51 13.26 -3.85
CA ARG A 54 -7.45 14.17 -3.19
C ARG A 54 -8.84 14.05 -3.77
N THR A 55 -8.93 13.92 -5.09
CA THR A 55 -10.17 13.83 -5.85
C THR A 55 -10.64 12.38 -5.86
N SER A 56 -11.78 12.12 -5.21
CA SER A 56 -12.45 10.82 -5.27
C SER A 56 -13.35 10.74 -6.51
N HIS A 57 -13.32 9.61 -7.20
CA HIS A 57 -14.20 9.29 -8.34
C HIS A 57 -15.37 8.40 -7.94
N GLY A 58 -15.59 8.22 -6.64
CA GLY A 58 -16.66 7.38 -6.11
C GLY A 58 -16.23 5.92 -5.90
N PRO A 59 -17.15 5.10 -5.36
CA PRO A 59 -16.89 3.70 -5.05
C PRO A 59 -16.91 2.80 -6.29
N ALA A 60 -15.86 2.03 -6.51
CA ALA A 60 -15.74 1.10 -7.64
C ALA A 60 -14.74 -0.06 -7.39
N TRP A 61 -14.73 -1.03 -8.29
CA TRP A 61 -13.68 -2.04 -8.42
C TRP A 61 -12.90 -1.82 -9.74
N PRO A 62 -11.61 -1.50 -9.66
CA PRO A 62 -10.74 -1.41 -10.82
C PRO A 62 -10.39 -2.82 -11.30
N LEU A 63 -10.86 -3.23 -12.48
CA LEU A 63 -10.51 -4.50 -13.12
C LEU A 63 -9.42 -4.29 -14.17
N LEU A 64 -8.29 -4.95 -14.04
CA LEU A 64 -7.21 -4.85 -15.01
C LEU A 64 -7.66 -5.49 -16.33
N ALA A 65 -7.62 -4.71 -17.41
CA ALA A 65 -7.84 -5.21 -18.77
C ALA A 65 -6.59 -5.95 -19.27
N SER A 66 -6.14 -6.99 -18.54
CA SER A 66 -4.95 -7.76 -18.83
C SER A 66 -5.09 -8.56 -20.14
N PRO A 67 -3.99 -8.90 -20.83
CA PRO A 67 -4.06 -9.71 -22.04
C PRO A 67 -4.77 -11.06 -21.83
N ASN A 68 -4.60 -11.66 -20.65
CA ASN A 68 -5.24 -12.92 -20.29
C ASN A 68 -6.74 -12.74 -20.05
N TRP A 69 -7.15 -11.70 -19.33
CA TRP A 69 -8.56 -11.37 -19.16
C TRP A 69 -9.24 -11.09 -20.52
N GLN A 70 -8.62 -10.27 -21.37
CA GLN A 70 -9.12 -9.97 -22.71
C GLN A 70 -9.17 -11.19 -23.63
N ARG A 71 -8.26 -12.16 -23.45
CA ARG A 71 -8.32 -13.44 -24.17
C ARG A 71 -9.51 -14.26 -23.71
N PHE A 72 -9.70 -14.40 -22.40
CA PHE A 72 -10.82 -15.11 -21.81
C PHE A 72 -12.18 -14.54 -22.28
N THR A 73 -12.37 -13.21 -22.22
CA THR A 73 -13.63 -12.58 -22.64
C THR A 73 -13.91 -12.77 -24.14
N ARG A 74 -12.88 -12.75 -24.99
CA ARG A 74 -13.00 -13.07 -26.43
C ARG A 74 -13.39 -14.53 -26.70
N GLU A 75 -12.77 -15.47 -25.98
CA GLU A 75 -13.09 -16.89 -26.09
C GLU A 75 -14.54 -17.17 -25.62
N LEU A 76 -14.95 -16.53 -24.52
CA LEU A 76 -16.32 -16.57 -24.02
C LEU A 76 -17.32 -16.01 -25.05
N ALA A 77 -17.04 -14.84 -25.64
CA ALA A 77 -17.88 -14.26 -26.68
C ALA A 77 -17.99 -15.15 -27.93
N THR A 78 -16.90 -15.83 -28.29
CA THR A 78 -16.87 -16.79 -29.41
C THR A 78 -17.77 -17.99 -29.12
N LEU A 79 -17.68 -18.58 -27.92
CA LEU A 79 -18.56 -19.65 -27.48
C LEU A 79 -20.03 -19.21 -27.51
N ILE A 80 -20.34 -18.02 -26.98
CA ILE A 80 -21.71 -17.49 -26.95
C ILE A 80 -22.26 -17.30 -28.36
N THR A 81 -21.44 -16.79 -29.28
CA THR A 81 -21.82 -16.63 -30.68
C THR A 81 -22.11 -17.99 -31.34
N ALA A 82 -21.26 -18.99 -31.11
CA ALA A 82 -21.48 -20.34 -31.60
C ALA A 82 -22.76 -20.99 -31.02
N GLU A 83 -23.03 -20.76 -29.74
CA GLU A 83 -24.21 -21.24 -29.05
C GLU A 83 -25.50 -20.61 -29.60
N VAL A 84 -25.49 -19.30 -29.88
CA VAL A 84 -26.59 -18.60 -30.57
C VAL A 84 -26.80 -19.18 -31.97
N GLY A 85 -25.73 -19.30 -32.76
CA GLY A 85 -25.80 -19.84 -34.12
C GLY A 85 -26.38 -21.26 -34.16
N TYR A 86 -25.92 -22.13 -33.26
CA TYR A 86 -26.47 -23.49 -33.11
C TYR A 86 -27.97 -23.46 -32.82
N ARG A 87 -28.42 -22.61 -31.88
CA ARG A 87 -29.83 -22.55 -31.47
C ARG A 87 -30.74 -21.95 -32.55
N VAL A 88 -30.26 -20.94 -33.27
CA VAL A 88 -30.99 -20.35 -34.41
C VAL A 88 -31.15 -21.38 -35.53
N ALA A 89 -30.08 -22.13 -35.85
CA ALA A 89 -30.13 -23.19 -36.84
C ALA A 89 -31.11 -24.32 -36.46
N VAL A 90 -31.08 -24.77 -35.19
CA VAL A 90 -32.05 -25.76 -34.68
C VAL A 90 -33.48 -25.23 -34.72
N ALA A 91 -33.72 -23.98 -34.31
CA ALA A 91 -35.04 -23.35 -34.38
C ALA A 91 -35.56 -23.22 -35.81
N SER A 92 -34.65 -23.12 -36.78
CA SER A 92 -34.95 -23.08 -38.22
C SER A 92 -35.13 -24.46 -38.86
N GLY A 93 -35.10 -25.54 -38.05
CA GLY A 93 -35.28 -26.92 -38.49
C GLY A 93 -34.01 -27.61 -39.00
N ALA A 94 -32.85 -26.97 -38.94
CA ALA A 94 -31.57 -27.58 -39.31
C ALA A 94 -31.07 -28.54 -38.21
N ARG A 95 -30.14 -29.43 -38.58
CA ARG A 95 -29.47 -30.37 -37.66
C ARG A 95 -27.95 -30.11 -37.62
N PRO A 96 -27.50 -28.96 -37.07
CA PRO A 96 -26.08 -28.64 -36.99
C PRO A 96 -25.31 -29.62 -36.08
N GLU A 97 -24.05 -29.88 -36.41
CA GLU A 97 -23.19 -30.75 -35.59
C GLU A 97 -22.86 -30.08 -34.24
N LYS A 98 -23.10 -30.79 -33.13
CA LYS A 98 -22.91 -30.28 -31.76
C LYS A 98 -21.48 -30.46 -31.22
N ARG A 99 -20.64 -31.27 -31.87
CA ARG A 99 -19.35 -31.72 -31.33
C ARG A 99 -18.40 -30.54 -31.03
N GLY A 100 -18.25 -29.62 -31.96
CA GLY A 100 -17.41 -28.42 -31.78
C GLY A 100 -17.86 -27.55 -30.61
N LEU A 101 -19.17 -27.37 -30.45
CA LEU A 101 -19.76 -26.60 -29.35
C LEU A 101 -19.49 -27.27 -27.99
N VAL A 102 -19.57 -28.60 -27.90
CA VAL A 102 -19.25 -29.34 -26.66
C VAL A 102 -17.78 -29.15 -26.29
N THR A 103 -16.87 -29.20 -27.25
CA THR A 103 -15.43 -28.94 -27.01
C THR A 103 -15.20 -27.53 -26.50
N GLN A 104 -15.81 -26.51 -27.11
CA GLN A 104 -15.69 -25.11 -26.67
C GLN A 104 -16.26 -24.90 -25.27
N ARG A 105 -17.39 -25.53 -24.94
CA ARG A 105 -17.96 -25.53 -23.58
C ARG A 105 -16.99 -26.14 -22.57
N GLY A 106 -16.33 -27.24 -22.94
CA GLY A 106 -15.30 -27.88 -22.10
C GLY A 106 -14.15 -26.92 -21.80
N ALA A 107 -13.58 -26.28 -22.83
CA ALA A 107 -12.51 -25.29 -22.66
C ALA A 107 -12.93 -24.11 -21.80
N ALA A 108 -14.14 -23.57 -22.00
CA ALA A 108 -14.65 -22.46 -21.19
C ALA A 108 -14.83 -22.84 -19.71
N VAL A 109 -15.29 -24.06 -19.41
CA VAL A 109 -15.37 -24.56 -18.02
C VAL A 109 -13.99 -24.62 -17.37
N GLN A 110 -12.97 -25.07 -18.13
CA GLN A 110 -11.59 -25.18 -17.63
C GLN A 110 -11.00 -23.80 -17.31
N HIS A 111 -11.07 -22.85 -18.25
CA HIS A 111 -10.57 -21.48 -18.04
C HIS A 111 -11.34 -20.77 -16.92
N LEU A 112 -12.66 -20.92 -16.86
CA LEU A 112 -13.46 -20.33 -15.78
C LEU A 112 -13.12 -20.95 -14.41
N ALA A 113 -12.85 -22.26 -14.37
CA ALA A 113 -12.42 -22.93 -13.14
C ALA A 113 -11.07 -22.39 -12.66
N GLU A 114 -10.13 -22.08 -13.56
CA GLU A 114 -8.84 -21.47 -13.21
C GLU A 114 -9.00 -20.07 -12.59
N LEU A 115 -9.88 -19.23 -13.17
CA LEU A 115 -10.17 -17.90 -12.61
C LEU A 115 -10.82 -18.01 -11.22
N LEU A 116 -11.78 -18.94 -11.05
CA LEU A 116 -12.45 -19.18 -9.76
C LEU A 116 -11.49 -19.76 -8.72
N GLU A 117 -10.63 -20.71 -9.11
CA GLU A 117 -9.59 -21.27 -8.26
C GLU A 117 -8.67 -20.17 -7.73
N ASN A 118 -8.19 -19.29 -8.61
CA ASN A 118 -7.35 -18.16 -8.27
C ASN A 118 -8.08 -17.17 -7.33
N ALA A 119 -9.34 -16.82 -7.62
CA ALA A 119 -10.14 -15.93 -6.77
C ALA A 119 -10.42 -16.53 -5.39
N LEU A 120 -10.65 -17.84 -5.30
CA LEU A 120 -10.90 -18.53 -4.03
C LEU A 120 -9.64 -18.65 -3.18
N LEU A 121 -8.51 -18.98 -3.80
CA LEU A 121 -7.23 -19.14 -3.13
C LEU A 121 -6.76 -17.82 -2.50
N HIS A 122 -7.03 -16.69 -3.16
CA HIS A 122 -6.57 -15.36 -2.74
C HIS A 122 -7.65 -14.48 -2.13
N ASP A 123 -8.84 -15.01 -1.81
CA ASP A 123 -9.96 -14.21 -1.30
C ASP A 123 -9.55 -13.44 -0.03
N HIS A 124 -9.04 -14.14 0.99
CA HIS A 124 -8.67 -13.55 2.29
C HIS A 124 -9.72 -12.54 2.81
N ASN A 125 -11.01 -12.89 2.71
CA ASN A 125 -12.17 -12.05 3.05
C ASN A 125 -12.40 -10.79 2.18
N GLN A 126 -11.68 -10.61 1.07
CA GLN A 126 -11.85 -9.49 0.14
C GLN A 126 -13.07 -9.62 -0.80
N ARG A 127 -13.80 -10.75 -0.74
CA ARG A 127 -14.97 -11.05 -1.58
C ARG A 127 -14.63 -11.18 -3.08
N LEU A 128 -13.43 -11.68 -3.39
CA LEU A 128 -12.93 -11.84 -4.76
C LEU A 128 -13.81 -12.77 -5.61
N PRO A 129 -14.28 -13.95 -5.12
CA PRO A 129 -15.19 -14.79 -5.90
C PRO A 129 -16.50 -14.07 -6.23
N GLU A 130 -17.02 -13.26 -5.31
CA GLU A 130 -18.24 -12.50 -5.52
C GLU A 130 -18.08 -11.38 -6.56
N ILE A 131 -16.95 -10.66 -6.52
CA ILE A 131 -16.61 -9.65 -7.53
C ILE A 131 -16.43 -10.32 -8.90
N LEU A 132 -15.77 -11.49 -8.96
CA LEU A 132 -15.63 -12.26 -10.18
C LEU A 132 -17.00 -12.67 -10.75
N TRP A 133 -17.96 -13.10 -9.92
CA TRP A 133 -19.31 -13.41 -10.39
C TRP A 133 -20.05 -12.19 -10.95
N LEU A 134 -19.86 -11.01 -10.36
CA LEU A 134 -20.39 -9.76 -10.92
C LEU A 134 -19.79 -9.50 -12.31
N ALA A 135 -18.46 -9.62 -12.46
CA ALA A 135 -17.78 -9.42 -13.73
C ALA A 135 -18.23 -10.42 -14.79
N LEU A 136 -18.24 -11.71 -14.48
CA LEU A 136 -18.66 -12.77 -15.41
C LEU A 136 -20.10 -12.59 -15.88
N SER A 137 -20.99 -12.26 -14.94
CA SER A 137 -22.40 -12.10 -15.26
C SER A 137 -22.64 -10.87 -16.15
N ARG A 138 -21.83 -9.81 -16.04
CA ARG A 138 -21.80 -8.68 -16.99
C ARG A 138 -21.29 -9.13 -18.36
N GLU A 139 -20.09 -9.69 -18.43
CA GLU A 139 -19.44 -10.14 -19.69
C GLU A 139 -20.33 -11.11 -20.50
N MET A 140 -20.96 -12.07 -19.81
CA MET A 140 -21.88 -13.03 -20.44
C MET A 140 -23.11 -12.35 -21.05
N THR A 141 -23.71 -11.37 -20.36
CA THR A 141 -24.88 -10.66 -20.87
C THR A 141 -24.57 -9.71 -22.02
N GLU A 142 -23.41 -9.04 -21.97
CA GLU A 142 -22.95 -8.18 -23.05
C GLU A 142 -22.67 -9.00 -24.32
N ALA A 143 -21.93 -10.11 -24.18
CA ALA A 143 -21.65 -11.03 -25.27
C ALA A 143 -22.93 -11.66 -25.84
N ALA A 144 -23.87 -12.10 -24.99
CA ALA A 144 -25.16 -12.66 -25.45
C ALA A 144 -25.99 -11.62 -26.20
N THR A 145 -25.99 -10.37 -25.72
CA THR A 145 -26.70 -9.27 -26.38
C THR A 145 -26.10 -8.98 -27.76
N ALA A 146 -24.77 -8.94 -27.86
CA ALA A 146 -24.07 -8.75 -29.14
C ALA A 146 -24.35 -9.90 -30.12
N ALA A 147 -24.24 -11.16 -29.68
CA ALA A 147 -24.47 -12.34 -30.50
C ALA A 147 -25.92 -12.42 -31.03
N LEU A 148 -26.92 -12.17 -30.17
CA LEU A 148 -28.32 -12.14 -30.58
C LEU A 148 -28.62 -11.00 -31.54
N ARG A 149 -27.97 -9.84 -31.38
CA ARG A 149 -28.09 -8.72 -32.32
C ARG A 149 -27.55 -9.09 -33.69
N SER A 150 -26.38 -9.75 -33.75
CA SER A 150 -25.81 -10.25 -35.01
C SER A 150 -26.76 -11.25 -35.68
N ALA A 151 -27.22 -12.27 -34.94
CA ALA A 151 -28.11 -13.29 -35.48
C ALA A 151 -29.43 -12.72 -36.04
N ARG A 152 -29.93 -11.63 -35.45
CA ARG A 152 -31.10 -10.91 -35.96
C ARG A 152 -30.84 -10.25 -37.32
N LEU A 153 -29.65 -9.68 -37.53
CA LEU A 153 -29.28 -9.09 -38.82
C LEU A 153 -29.16 -10.16 -39.90
N ASP A 154 -28.65 -11.34 -39.54
CA ASP A 154 -28.46 -12.46 -40.45
C ASP A 154 -29.77 -13.22 -40.77
N THR A 155 -30.83 -13.01 -39.96
CA THR A 155 -32.12 -13.70 -40.11
C THR A 155 -33.23 -12.69 -40.44
N PRO A 156 -33.62 -12.50 -41.72
CA PRO A 156 -34.54 -11.44 -42.15
C PRO A 156 -35.97 -11.54 -41.61
N LYS A 157 -36.33 -12.63 -40.92
CA LYS A 157 -37.63 -12.80 -40.23
C LYS A 157 -37.55 -12.80 -38.70
N GLY A 158 -36.36 -12.75 -38.11
CA GLY A 158 -36.17 -12.90 -36.66
C GLY A 158 -36.79 -11.74 -35.86
N SER A 159 -38.01 -11.93 -35.37
CA SER A 159 -38.62 -10.96 -34.46
C SER A 159 -37.98 -11.05 -33.07
N PRO A 160 -37.95 -9.97 -32.26
CA PRO A 160 -37.49 -10.04 -30.88
C PRO A 160 -38.18 -11.13 -30.05
N ALA A 161 -39.44 -11.45 -30.37
CA ALA A 161 -40.21 -12.50 -29.71
C ALA A 161 -39.70 -13.91 -30.04
N GLU A 162 -39.19 -14.14 -31.26
CA GLU A 162 -38.64 -15.44 -31.68
C GLU A 162 -37.25 -15.71 -31.10
N LEU A 163 -36.47 -14.66 -30.83
CA LEU A 163 -35.14 -14.79 -30.21
C LEU A 163 -35.19 -14.88 -28.68
N ALA A 164 -36.32 -14.56 -28.06
CA ALA A 164 -36.46 -14.56 -26.62
C ALA A 164 -36.28 -15.95 -25.95
N PRO A 165 -36.85 -17.06 -26.50
CA PRO A 165 -36.57 -18.41 -25.99
C PRO A 165 -35.08 -18.79 -26.10
N ILE A 166 -34.41 -18.34 -27.17
CA ILE A 166 -32.97 -18.58 -27.37
C ILE A 166 -32.17 -17.88 -26.28
N ARG A 167 -32.47 -16.60 -25.98
CA ARG A 167 -31.81 -15.85 -24.91
C ARG A 167 -31.95 -16.53 -23.55
N TYR A 168 -33.14 -17.02 -23.23
CA TYR A 168 -33.38 -17.74 -21.97
C TYR A 168 -32.55 -19.03 -21.90
N ALA A 169 -32.56 -19.82 -22.97
CA ALA A 169 -31.83 -21.07 -23.01
C ALA A 169 -30.29 -20.88 -23.08
N LEU A 170 -29.81 -19.71 -23.52
CA LEU A 170 -28.42 -19.28 -23.36
C LEU A 170 -28.08 -19.04 -21.89
N ALA A 171 -28.91 -18.27 -21.18
CA ALA A 171 -28.69 -17.95 -19.78
C ALA A 171 -28.65 -19.23 -18.92
N GLU A 172 -29.55 -20.19 -19.15
CA GLU A 172 -29.49 -21.51 -18.49
C GLU A 172 -28.21 -22.29 -18.80
N ALA A 173 -27.77 -22.28 -20.07
CA ALA A 173 -26.52 -22.93 -20.45
C ALA A 173 -25.30 -22.29 -19.77
N HIS A 174 -25.29 -20.96 -19.63
CA HIS A 174 -24.21 -20.25 -18.92
C HIS A 174 -24.19 -20.54 -17.43
N ILE A 175 -25.36 -20.59 -16.79
CA ILE A 175 -25.49 -20.99 -15.39
C ILE A 175 -24.95 -22.40 -15.16
N ASP A 176 -25.25 -23.33 -16.06
CA ASP A 176 -24.74 -24.71 -16.00
C ASP A 176 -23.21 -24.79 -16.22
N LEU A 177 -22.66 -24.01 -17.15
CA LEU A 177 -21.19 -23.89 -17.32
C LEU A 177 -20.53 -23.33 -16.05
N ALA A 178 -21.12 -22.28 -15.46
CA ALA A 178 -20.67 -21.65 -14.24
C ALA A 178 -20.71 -22.61 -13.03
N PHE A 179 -21.77 -23.42 -12.92
CA PHE A 179 -21.90 -24.44 -11.88
C PHE A 179 -20.81 -25.51 -12.02
N ARG A 180 -20.58 -26.00 -13.25
CA ARG A 180 -19.52 -26.99 -13.53
C ARG A 180 -18.12 -26.45 -13.25
N ALA A 181 -17.87 -25.18 -13.58
CA ALA A 181 -16.59 -24.53 -13.31
C ALA A 181 -16.32 -24.34 -11.81
N GLU A 182 -17.34 -23.96 -11.02
CA GLU A 182 -17.21 -23.91 -9.55
C GLU A 182 -16.88 -25.29 -8.96
N ALA A 183 -17.60 -26.33 -9.38
CA ALA A 183 -17.36 -27.68 -8.91
C ALA A 183 -15.94 -28.17 -9.27
N GLU A 184 -15.47 -27.87 -10.48
CA GLU A 184 -14.13 -28.19 -10.93
C GLU A 184 -13.05 -27.42 -10.13
N ALA A 185 -13.22 -26.11 -9.92
CA ALA A 185 -12.30 -25.28 -9.15
C ALA A 185 -12.18 -25.75 -7.71
N VAL A 186 -13.31 -26.00 -7.04
CA VAL A 186 -13.32 -26.56 -5.67
C VAL A 186 -12.68 -27.95 -5.64
N GLY A 187 -12.97 -28.79 -6.64
CA GLY A 187 -12.36 -30.11 -6.76
C GLY A 187 -10.84 -30.05 -6.93
N ARG A 188 -10.31 -29.05 -7.67
CA ARG A 188 -8.87 -28.81 -7.82
C ARG A 188 -8.24 -28.35 -6.52
N LEU A 189 -8.79 -27.33 -5.87
CA LEU A 189 -8.29 -26.79 -4.60
C LEU A 189 -8.18 -27.86 -3.51
N LYS A 190 -9.20 -28.73 -3.41
CA LYS A 190 -9.16 -29.89 -2.50
C LYS A 190 -8.01 -30.86 -2.79
N ARG A 191 -7.65 -31.04 -4.07
CA ARG A 191 -6.58 -31.95 -4.50
C ARG A 191 -5.19 -31.32 -4.43
N SER A 192 -5.06 -30.04 -4.78
CA SER A 192 -3.78 -29.35 -4.98
C SER A 192 -3.28 -28.60 -3.75
N ALA A 193 -4.20 -28.08 -2.92
CA ALA A 193 -3.88 -27.16 -1.83
C ALA A 193 -4.46 -27.58 -0.47
N ASP A 194 -5.08 -28.76 -0.38
CA ASP A 194 -5.84 -29.22 0.81
C ASP A 194 -6.81 -28.15 1.34
N PHE A 195 -7.37 -27.36 0.42
CA PHE A 195 -8.20 -26.21 0.73
C PHE A 195 -9.65 -26.48 0.34
N GLU A 196 -10.53 -26.43 1.34
CA GLU A 196 -11.98 -26.47 1.13
C GLU A 196 -12.59 -25.09 1.46
N PRO A 197 -13.09 -24.34 0.46
CA PRO A 197 -13.66 -23.04 0.71
C PRO A 197 -14.94 -23.18 1.55
N PRO A 198 -15.12 -22.34 2.59
CA PRO A 198 -16.35 -22.34 3.38
C PRO A 198 -17.59 -22.16 2.49
N PRO A 199 -18.71 -22.85 2.77
CA PRO A 199 -19.93 -22.75 1.94
C PRO A 199 -20.42 -21.31 1.75
N ARG A 200 -20.18 -20.43 2.72
CA ARG A 200 -20.57 -19.02 2.68
C ARG A 200 -19.79 -18.21 1.63
N THR A 201 -18.55 -18.57 1.32
CA THR A 201 -17.73 -17.91 0.27
C THR A 201 -18.33 -18.09 -1.12
N LEU A 202 -19.15 -19.12 -1.33
CA LEU A 202 -19.82 -19.41 -2.59
C LEU A 202 -21.30 -18.97 -2.60
N ALA A 203 -21.81 -18.46 -1.48
CA ALA A 203 -23.24 -18.22 -1.29
C ALA A 203 -23.81 -17.18 -2.27
N PHE A 204 -23.07 -16.08 -2.50
CA PHE A 204 -23.50 -15.04 -3.44
C PHE A 204 -23.51 -15.52 -4.89
N GLY A 205 -22.46 -16.24 -5.33
CA GLY A 205 -22.43 -16.84 -6.67
C GLY A 205 -23.56 -17.84 -6.90
N ARG A 206 -23.89 -18.65 -5.88
CA ARG A 206 -25.05 -19.56 -5.89
C ARG A 206 -26.37 -18.79 -5.98
N LEU A 207 -26.55 -17.76 -5.16
CA LEU A 207 -27.73 -16.90 -5.18
C LEU A 207 -27.94 -16.24 -6.57
N LEU A 208 -26.86 -15.73 -7.16
CA LEU A 208 -26.89 -15.16 -8.52
C LEU A 208 -27.32 -16.20 -9.56
N ARG A 209 -26.89 -17.47 -9.43
CA ARG A 209 -27.26 -18.53 -10.37
C ARG A 209 -28.69 -19.05 -10.19
N GLU A 210 -29.26 -18.94 -8.99
CA GLU A 210 -30.68 -19.22 -8.75
C GLU A 210 -31.61 -18.20 -9.43
N ASP A 211 -31.10 -16.99 -9.64
CA ASP A 211 -31.74 -15.89 -10.36
C ASP A 211 -31.17 -15.74 -11.76
N VAL A 212 -31.87 -16.27 -12.76
CA VAL A 212 -31.41 -16.16 -14.16
C VAL A 212 -31.42 -14.71 -14.70
N LEU A 213 -32.12 -13.76 -14.07
CA LEU A 213 -32.24 -12.38 -14.52
C LEU A 213 -30.88 -11.68 -14.73
N PRO A 214 -29.95 -11.70 -13.75
CA PRO A 214 -28.56 -11.30 -13.94
C PRO A 214 -27.89 -11.84 -15.21
N PHE A 215 -28.15 -13.08 -15.63
CA PHE A 215 -27.53 -13.69 -16.81
C PHE A 215 -28.37 -13.51 -18.08
N LEU A 216 -29.60 -13.00 -17.96
CA LEU A 216 -30.55 -12.83 -19.04
C LEU A 216 -30.52 -11.41 -19.61
N LEU A 217 -30.42 -10.40 -18.75
CA LEU A 217 -30.51 -8.98 -19.12
C LEU A 217 -29.26 -8.22 -18.68
N PRO A 218 -28.76 -7.27 -19.49
CA PRO A 218 -27.64 -6.43 -19.10
C PRO A 218 -28.03 -5.43 -18.01
N ALA A 219 -29.28 -4.95 -18.03
CA ALA A 219 -29.81 -4.00 -17.05
C ALA A 219 -31.28 -4.31 -16.71
N PRO A 220 -31.77 -3.89 -15.53
CA PRO A 220 -33.19 -3.91 -15.17
C PRO A 220 -34.03 -3.10 -16.15
N THR A 221 -35.29 -3.51 -16.33
CA THR A 221 -36.23 -2.86 -17.25
C THR A 221 -37.55 -2.57 -16.53
N ALA A 222 -38.07 -1.36 -16.71
CA ALA A 222 -39.42 -1.00 -16.28
C ALA A 222 -40.51 -1.60 -17.19
N ARG A 223 -40.15 -2.12 -18.37
CA ARG A 223 -41.09 -2.71 -19.33
C ARG A 223 -41.29 -4.19 -19.02
N LEU A 224 -42.38 -4.53 -18.34
CA LEU A 224 -42.68 -5.91 -17.97
C LEU A 224 -42.81 -6.85 -19.17
N ALA A 225 -43.18 -6.36 -20.34
CA ALA A 225 -43.22 -7.15 -21.58
C ALA A 225 -41.85 -7.78 -21.93
N ASP A 226 -40.75 -7.13 -21.54
CA ASP A 226 -39.40 -7.67 -21.72
C ASP A 226 -39.16 -8.93 -20.84
N LEU A 227 -39.99 -9.12 -19.80
CA LEU A 227 -39.96 -10.26 -18.88
C LEU A 227 -40.96 -11.35 -19.26
N ASP A 228 -41.83 -11.16 -20.24
CA ASP A 228 -42.82 -12.17 -20.68
C ASP A 228 -42.22 -13.57 -20.92
N PRO A 229 -41.06 -13.71 -21.58
CA PRO A 229 -40.42 -15.01 -21.76
C PRO A 229 -39.99 -15.62 -20.43
N TYR A 230 -39.49 -14.80 -19.50
CA TYR A 230 -39.11 -15.23 -18.16
C TYR A 230 -40.33 -15.67 -17.34
N LEU A 231 -41.42 -14.89 -17.34
CA LEU A 231 -42.66 -15.24 -16.65
C LEU A 231 -43.25 -16.56 -17.17
N ARG A 232 -43.22 -16.74 -18.50
CA ARG A 232 -43.76 -17.94 -19.15
C ARG A 232 -42.91 -19.18 -18.92
N ILE A 233 -41.59 -19.07 -19.10
CA ILE A 233 -40.70 -20.23 -19.11
C ILE A 233 -40.26 -20.59 -17.69
N ARG A 234 -39.84 -19.60 -16.89
CA ARG A 234 -39.28 -19.84 -15.54
C ARG A 234 -40.35 -19.95 -14.47
N LEU A 235 -41.35 -19.09 -14.51
CA LEU A 235 -42.42 -19.06 -13.50
C LEU A 235 -43.66 -19.85 -13.93
N ALA A 236 -43.70 -20.38 -15.15
CA ALA A 236 -44.84 -21.13 -15.71
C ALA A 236 -46.18 -20.38 -15.60
N LEU A 237 -46.14 -19.04 -15.71
CA LEU A 237 -47.32 -18.19 -15.57
C LEU A 237 -48.00 -17.95 -16.92
N ASP A 238 -49.33 -17.82 -16.88
CA ASP A 238 -50.07 -17.14 -17.93
C ASP A 238 -49.76 -15.64 -17.85
N VAL A 239 -48.98 -15.19 -18.83
CA VAL A 239 -48.48 -13.82 -18.95
C VAL A 239 -49.64 -12.82 -19.04
N SER A 240 -50.70 -13.14 -19.79
CA SER A 240 -51.84 -12.24 -19.95
C SER A 240 -52.59 -12.10 -18.62
N ARG A 241 -52.85 -13.22 -17.95
CA ARG A 241 -53.50 -13.24 -16.62
C ARG A 241 -52.68 -12.46 -15.59
N PHE A 242 -51.35 -12.62 -15.60
CA PHE A 242 -50.44 -11.92 -14.69
C PHE A 242 -50.45 -10.41 -14.93
N HIS A 243 -50.31 -9.95 -16.17
CA HIS A 243 -50.34 -8.52 -16.50
C HIS A 243 -51.67 -7.87 -16.12
N THR A 244 -52.80 -8.53 -16.39
CA THR A 244 -54.11 -8.03 -15.98
C THR A 244 -54.20 -7.88 -14.46
N ALA A 245 -53.81 -8.92 -13.71
CA ALA A 245 -53.86 -8.88 -12.25
C ALA A 245 -52.95 -7.79 -11.66
N LEU A 246 -51.74 -7.62 -12.20
CA LEU A 246 -50.83 -6.56 -11.79
C LEU A 246 -51.41 -5.18 -12.08
N ALA A 247 -51.95 -4.96 -13.29
CA ALA A 247 -52.57 -3.69 -13.65
C ALA A 247 -53.76 -3.36 -12.75
N THR A 248 -54.59 -4.36 -12.43
CA THR A 248 -55.70 -4.22 -11.47
C THR A 248 -55.19 -3.83 -10.08
N ALA A 249 -54.14 -4.49 -9.58
CA ALA A 249 -53.58 -4.21 -8.25
C ALA A 249 -52.96 -2.81 -8.16
N VAL A 250 -52.28 -2.35 -9.22
CA VAL A 250 -51.72 -1.00 -9.30
C VAL A 250 -52.81 0.06 -9.36
N ALA A 251 -53.83 -0.13 -10.19
CA ALA A 251 -54.97 0.79 -10.27
C ALA A 251 -55.70 0.91 -8.94
N TRP A 252 -55.89 -0.23 -8.25
CA TRP A 252 -56.50 -0.26 -6.93
C TRP A 252 -55.67 0.49 -5.88
N LEU A 253 -54.35 0.30 -5.89
CA LEU A 253 -53.46 1.03 -4.98
C LEU A 253 -53.52 2.55 -5.24
N ASP A 254 -53.59 2.98 -6.49
CA ASP A 254 -53.75 4.40 -6.83
C ASP A 254 -55.09 4.98 -6.36
N GLU A 255 -56.20 4.26 -6.57
CA GLU A 255 -57.53 4.64 -6.09
C GLU A 255 -57.53 4.79 -4.56
N MET A 256 -57.06 3.78 -3.82
CA MET A 256 -57.04 3.81 -2.35
C MET A 256 -56.12 4.89 -1.79
N ARG A 257 -54.99 5.16 -2.44
CA ARG A 257 -54.07 6.22 -2.03
C ARG A 257 -54.69 7.61 -2.20
N GLN A 258 -55.55 7.82 -3.19
CA GLN A 258 -56.18 9.11 -3.48
C GLN A 258 -57.48 9.34 -2.71
N GLU A 259 -58.31 8.31 -2.61
CA GLU A 259 -59.69 8.44 -2.12
C GLU A 259 -59.85 8.10 -0.63
N ASN A 260 -58.91 7.37 -0.02
CA ASN A 260 -59.03 6.89 1.35
C ASN A 260 -57.86 7.35 2.25
N LEU A 261 -58.12 8.37 3.08
CA LEU A 261 -57.14 8.92 4.02
C LEU A 261 -56.65 7.89 5.06
N THR A 262 -57.51 6.96 5.50
CA THR A 262 -57.13 5.91 6.45
C THR A 262 -56.15 4.92 5.81
N PHE A 263 -56.42 4.52 4.56
CA PHE A 263 -55.50 3.70 3.79
C PHE A 263 -54.17 4.42 3.56
N ALA A 264 -54.20 5.69 3.14
CA ALA A 264 -52.98 6.47 2.92
C ALA A 264 -52.11 6.59 4.19
N ARG A 265 -52.73 6.74 5.36
CA ARG A 265 -52.02 6.70 6.65
C ARG A 265 -51.42 5.33 6.94
N ALA A 266 -52.19 4.25 6.77
CA ALA A 266 -51.67 2.89 6.95
C ALA A 266 -50.51 2.57 5.99
N LEU A 267 -50.63 2.99 4.73
CA LEU A 267 -49.59 2.89 3.71
C LEU A 267 -48.32 3.62 4.15
N SER A 268 -48.42 4.81 4.74
CA SER A 268 -47.25 5.54 5.26
C SER A 268 -46.56 4.87 6.45
N LEU A 269 -47.24 3.96 7.17
CA LEU A 269 -46.61 3.17 8.24
C LEU A 269 -45.86 1.96 7.68
N VAL A 270 -46.37 1.37 6.60
CA VAL A 270 -45.78 0.20 5.93
C VAL A 270 -44.67 0.58 4.96
N ALA A 271 -44.83 1.70 4.27
CA ALA A 271 -43.90 2.28 3.31
C ALA A 271 -43.85 3.80 3.55
N PRO A 272 -42.97 4.29 4.45
CA PRO A 272 -42.87 5.70 4.81
C PRO A 272 -42.69 6.66 3.61
N GLU A 273 -42.05 6.19 2.55
CA GLU A 273 -41.77 6.94 1.33
C GLU A 273 -42.81 6.71 0.22
N ALA A 274 -43.99 6.18 0.56
CA ALA A 274 -45.06 5.90 -0.41
C ALA A 274 -45.54 7.13 -1.19
N THR A 275 -45.35 8.33 -0.65
CA THR A 275 -45.65 9.60 -1.34
C THR A 275 -44.64 9.94 -2.43
N GLN A 276 -43.42 9.41 -2.35
CA GLN A 276 -42.34 9.64 -3.31
C GLN A 276 -42.25 8.53 -4.37
N CYS A 277 -42.98 7.43 -4.18
CA CYS A 277 -42.95 6.27 -5.07
C CYS A 277 -44.26 6.16 -5.89
N PRO A 278 -44.19 5.77 -7.17
CA PRO A 278 -45.38 5.40 -7.93
C PRO A 278 -45.96 4.06 -7.43
N SER A 279 -47.27 3.88 -7.59
CA SER A 279 -47.98 2.68 -7.12
C SER A 279 -47.48 1.38 -7.77
N TRP A 280 -47.05 1.45 -9.04
CA TRP A 280 -46.44 0.31 -9.73
C TRP A 280 -45.18 -0.19 -9.03
N GLN A 281 -44.40 0.69 -8.39
CA GLN A 281 -43.20 0.33 -7.64
C GLN A 281 -43.57 -0.23 -6.26
N LEU A 282 -44.54 0.40 -5.60
CA LEU A 282 -45.01 0.03 -4.26
C LEU A 282 -45.65 -1.36 -4.22
N ILE A 283 -46.26 -1.81 -5.31
CA ILE A 283 -46.89 -3.14 -5.38
C ILE A 283 -45.90 -4.30 -5.19
N PHE A 284 -44.59 -4.05 -5.35
CA PHE A 284 -43.52 -5.01 -5.08
C PHE A 284 -42.94 -4.91 -3.66
N VAL A 285 -43.58 -4.14 -2.77
CA VAL A 285 -43.27 -4.11 -1.34
C VAL A 285 -44.21 -5.12 -0.65
N PRO A 286 -43.70 -6.17 0.01
CA PRO A 286 -44.56 -7.23 0.57
C PRO A 286 -45.67 -6.70 1.49
N GLY A 287 -45.32 -5.78 2.41
CA GLY A 287 -46.31 -5.18 3.31
C GLY A 287 -47.40 -4.37 2.61
N VAL A 288 -47.15 -3.84 1.40
CA VAL A 288 -48.16 -3.10 0.63
C VAL A 288 -49.18 -4.07 0.03
N LEU A 289 -48.75 -5.24 -0.44
CA LEU A 289 -49.67 -6.30 -0.87
C LEU A 289 -50.52 -6.81 0.30
N ASP A 290 -49.90 -7.04 1.46
CA ASP A 290 -50.62 -7.43 2.67
C ASP A 290 -51.65 -6.39 3.09
N LEU A 291 -51.27 -5.11 3.06
CA LEU A 291 -52.16 -4.01 3.38
C LEU A 291 -53.34 -3.95 2.40
N LEU A 292 -53.10 -4.08 1.09
CA LEU A 292 -54.16 -4.10 0.09
C LEU A 292 -55.16 -5.23 0.38
N GLU A 293 -54.70 -6.47 0.61
CA GLU A 293 -55.57 -7.62 0.81
C GLU A 293 -56.37 -7.63 2.12
N THR A 294 -55.85 -6.92 3.13
CA THR A 294 -56.45 -6.86 4.47
C THR A 294 -57.36 -5.65 4.68
N PHE A 295 -57.25 -4.62 3.84
CA PHE A 295 -58.01 -3.39 4.01
C PHE A 295 -59.49 -3.57 3.64
N GLU A 296 -60.38 -3.30 4.60
CA GLU A 296 -61.83 -3.45 4.46
C GLU A 296 -62.39 -2.43 3.46
N GLY A 297 -63.06 -2.91 2.40
CA GLY A 297 -63.68 -2.06 1.38
C GLY A 297 -64.19 -2.78 0.14
N ARG A 298 -63.53 -3.87 -0.29
CA ARG A 298 -64.03 -4.80 -1.33
C ARG A 298 -63.40 -6.20 -1.21
N ALA A 299 -64.00 -7.08 -0.41
CA ALA A 299 -63.56 -8.48 -0.26
C ALA A 299 -63.58 -9.32 -1.57
N ALA A 300 -64.13 -8.78 -2.67
CA ALA A 300 -64.35 -9.49 -3.94
C ALA A 300 -63.18 -9.40 -4.95
N GLN A 301 -62.10 -8.67 -4.66
CA GLN A 301 -60.99 -8.43 -5.61
C GLN A 301 -59.61 -8.88 -5.08
N LYS A 302 -59.58 -9.91 -4.23
CA LYS A 302 -58.31 -10.50 -3.78
C LYS A 302 -57.53 -11.06 -4.96
N LEU A 303 -56.22 -10.84 -4.96
CA LEU A 303 -55.35 -11.46 -5.94
C LEU A 303 -55.40 -12.99 -5.74
N PRO A 304 -55.48 -13.79 -6.83
CA PRO A 304 -55.29 -15.22 -6.71
C PRO A 304 -53.95 -15.53 -6.04
N ALA A 305 -53.94 -16.51 -5.12
CA ALA A 305 -52.77 -16.82 -4.30
C ALA A 305 -51.51 -17.14 -5.14
N ASP A 306 -51.69 -17.84 -6.27
CA ASP A 306 -50.62 -18.13 -7.23
C ASP A 306 -50.01 -16.86 -7.84
N ILE A 307 -50.85 -15.89 -8.20
CA ILE A 307 -50.41 -14.61 -8.75
C ILE A 307 -49.76 -13.74 -7.68
N ARG A 308 -50.30 -13.72 -6.46
CA ARG A 308 -49.72 -13.01 -5.30
C ARG A 308 -48.30 -13.51 -5.02
N THR A 309 -48.12 -14.83 -4.86
CA THR A 309 -46.79 -15.43 -4.64
C THR A 309 -45.85 -15.16 -5.81
N ALA A 310 -46.36 -15.19 -7.04
CA ALA A 310 -45.57 -14.82 -8.21
C ALA A 310 -45.12 -13.34 -8.18
N MET A 311 -46.00 -12.42 -7.78
CA MET A 311 -45.67 -10.99 -7.67
C MET A 311 -44.64 -10.72 -6.58
N GLU A 312 -44.76 -11.33 -5.40
CA GLU A 312 -43.77 -11.23 -4.32
C GLU A 312 -42.41 -11.78 -4.74
N SER A 313 -42.39 -12.98 -5.33
CA SER A 313 -41.18 -13.64 -5.81
C SER A 313 -40.52 -12.84 -6.93
N LEU A 314 -41.30 -12.33 -7.89
CA LEU A 314 -40.80 -11.49 -8.97
C LEU A 314 -40.25 -10.16 -8.44
N GLY A 315 -40.96 -9.50 -7.52
CA GLY A 315 -40.54 -8.25 -6.90
C GLY A 315 -39.20 -8.38 -6.19
N ALA A 316 -39.02 -9.43 -5.38
CA ALA A 316 -37.75 -9.71 -4.71
C ALA A 316 -36.59 -9.95 -5.69
N ARG A 317 -36.83 -10.70 -6.77
CA ARG A 317 -35.84 -10.98 -7.82
C ARG A 317 -35.46 -9.73 -8.61
N LEU A 318 -36.44 -8.90 -8.96
CA LEU A 318 -36.19 -7.64 -9.67
C LEU A 318 -35.40 -6.67 -8.81
N LYS A 319 -35.76 -6.52 -7.53
CA LYS A 319 -35.02 -5.67 -6.58
C LYS A 319 -33.59 -6.17 -6.33
N ARG A 320 -33.37 -7.49 -6.22
CA ARG A 320 -31.99 -8.04 -6.19
C ARG A 320 -31.24 -7.72 -7.47
N PHE A 321 -31.87 -7.91 -8.63
CA PHE A 321 -31.23 -7.65 -9.91
C PHE A 321 -30.84 -6.17 -10.07
N GLU A 322 -31.64 -5.24 -9.53
CA GLU A 322 -31.27 -3.82 -9.49
C GLU A 322 -30.00 -3.55 -8.69
N VAL A 323 -29.86 -4.18 -7.52
CA VAL A 323 -28.62 -4.08 -6.73
C VAL A 323 -27.44 -4.64 -7.51
N VAL A 324 -27.59 -5.83 -8.08
CA VAL A 324 -26.54 -6.48 -8.89
C VAL A 324 -26.14 -5.63 -10.09
N ALA A 325 -27.11 -5.05 -10.78
CA ALA A 325 -26.86 -4.18 -11.93
C ALA A 325 -26.15 -2.90 -11.53
N ALA A 326 -26.55 -2.24 -10.44
CA ALA A 326 -25.86 -1.07 -9.92
C ALA A 326 -24.39 -1.39 -9.57
N LEU A 327 -24.13 -2.55 -8.96
CA LEU A 327 -22.76 -3.00 -8.64
C LEU A 327 -21.96 -3.38 -9.90
N ARG A 328 -22.58 -3.85 -10.97
CA ARG A 328 -21.88 -4.12 -12.25
C ARG A 328 -21.32 -2.85 -12.89
N GLU A 329 -22.03 -1.73 -12.75
CA GLU A 329 -21.57 -0.42 -13.23
C GLU A 329 -20.35 0.08 -12.46
N CYS A 330 -20.14 -0.40 -11.22
CA CYS A 330 -18.94 -0.14 -10.43
C CYS A 330 -17.71 -0.95 -10.88
N LEU A 331 -17.84 -1.89 -11.82
CA LEU A 331 -16.69 -2.60 -12.39
C LEU A 331 -16.07 -1.75 -13.50
N LEU A 332 -14.91 -1.16 -13.20
CA LEU A 332 -14.24 -0.22 -14.10
C LEU A 332 -13.03 -0.88 -14.77
N PRO A 333 -13.02 -1.04 -16.11
CA PRO A 333 -11.85 -1.57 -16.80
C PRO A 333 -10.69 -0.57 -16.73
N VAL A 334 -9.54 -1.04 -16.25
CA VAL A 334 -8.30 -0.28 -16.10
C VAL A 334 -7.29 -0.73 -17.14
N THR A 335 -6.69 0.22 -17.83
CA THR A 335 -5.55 -0.01 -18.72
C THR A 335 -4.29 0.61 -18.11
N VAL A 336 -3.15 -0.05 -18.30
CA VAL A 336 -1.85 0.44 -17.85
C VAL A 336 -1.12 1.05 -19.04
N ARG A 337 -0.70 2.31 -18.93
CA ARG A 337 0.18 2.97 -19.91
C ARG A 337 1.43 3.48 -19.21
N GLY A 338 2.55 2.78 -19.38
CA GLY A 338 3.74 3.04 -18.58
C GLY A 338 3.45 2.78 -17.09
N ASN A 339 3.61 3.80 -16.25
CA ASN A 339 3.31 3.72 -14.82
C ASN A 339 1.94 4.33 -14.45
N THR A 340 1.11 4.69 -15.44
CA THR A 340 -0.18 5.34 -15.22
C THR A 340 -1.33 4.35 -15.39
N LEU A 341 -2.26 4.37 -14.44
CA LEU A 341 -3.52 3.64 -14.50
C LEU A 341 -4.61 4.53 -15.11
N LEU A 342 -5.29 4.03 -16.14
CA LEU A 342 -6.30 4.78 -16.88
C LEU A 342 -7.63 4.03 -16.89
N VAL A 343 -8.71 4.75 -16.59
CA VAL A 343 -10.09 4.31 -16.78
C VAL A 343 -10.75 5.17 -17.84
N GLU A 344 -11.30 4.55 -18.86
CA GLU A 344 -12.15 5.23 -19.83
C GLU A 344 -13.59 5.26 -19.31
N THR A 345 -14.14 6.45 -19.15
CA THR A 345 -15.54 6.68 -18.79
C THR A 345 -16.27 7.38 -19.93
N SER A 346 -17.60 7.42 -19.89
CA SER A 346 -18.39 8.19 -20.85
C SER A 346 -18.06 9.69 -20.85
N GLY A 347 -17.46 10.22 -19.78
CA GLY A 347 -17.04 11.61 -19.64
C GLY A 347 -15.57 11.87 -20.01
N GLY A 348 -14.81 10.85 -20.42
CA GLY A 348 -13.40 10.95 -20.77
C GLY A 348 -12.50 9.96 -19.99
N SER A 349 -11.20 10.10 -20.22
CA SER A 349 -10.15 9.28 -19.61
C SER A 349 -9.74 9.83 -18.25
N ILE A 350 -9.82 9.00 -17.21
CA ILE A 350 -9.45 9.35 -15.84
C ILE A 350 -8.11 8.69 -15.50
N ARG A 351 -7.16 9.49 -15.02
CA ARG A 351 -5.91 9.00 -14.43
C ARG A 351 -6.13 8.64 -12.98
N LEU A 352 -6.09 7.35 -12.71
CA LEU A 352 -6.15 6.82 -11.36
C LEU A 352 -4.80 6.97 -10.67
N SER A 353 -4.83 7.07 -9.34
CA SER A 353 -3.61 7.05 -8.55
C SER A 353 -2.80 5.79 -8.76
N SER A 354 -1.47 5.94 -8.77
CA SER A 354 -0.50 4.84 -8.69
C SER A 354 -0.63 3.98 -7.41
N SER A 355 -1.39 4.43 -6.42
CA SER A 355 -1.64 3.68 -5.18
C SER A 355 -2.71 2.60 -5.33
N ILE A 356 -3.55 2.71 -6.37
CA ILE A 356 -4.65 1.79 -6.66
C ILE A 356 -4.08 0.51 -7.23
N ARG A 357 -4.59 -0.62 -6.74
CA ARG A 357 -4.23 -1.94 -7.23
C ARG A 357 -5.43 -2.53 -7.96
N PRO A 358 -5.41 -2.60 -9.30
CA PRO A 358 -6.48 -3.22 -10.05
C PRO A 358 -6.51 -4.74 -9.82
N LEU A 359 -7.71 -5.32 -9.83
CA LEU A 359 -7.94 -6.75 -9.75
C LEU A 359 -7.69 -7.39 -11.13
N ASP A 360 -6.87 -8.42 -11.19
CA ASP A 360 -6.63 -9.25 -12.38
C ASP A 360 -6.89 -10.73 -12.02
N PHE A 361 -8.13 -11.17 -12.19
CA PHE A 361 -8.51 -12.56 -11.90
C PHE A 361 -7.75 -13.59 -12.73
N ALA A 362 -7.12 -13.18 -13.84
CA ALA A 362 -6.34 -14.05 -14.72
C ALA A 362 -4.83 -14.07 -14.39
N ALA A 363 -4.39 -13.32 -13.37
CA ALA A 363 -3.03 -13.33 -12.87
C ALA A 363 -2.95 -13.96 -11.47
N PRO A 364 -1.90 -14.74 -11.15
CA PRO A 364 -1.71 -15.29 -9.80
C PRO A 364 -1.76 -14.19 -8.73
N GLY A 365 -2.48 -14.44 -7.64
CA GLY A 365 -2.65 -13.47 -6.55
C GLY A 365 -3.86 -12.55 -6.68
N VAL A 366 -4.44 -12.40 -7.89
CA VAL A 366 -5.52 -11.46 -8.27
C VAL A 366 -5.18 -9.99 -8.10
N VAL A 367 -4.52 -9.61 -7.01
CA VAL A 367 -4.09 -8.25 -6.70
C VAL A 367 -2.59 -8.27 -6.50
N ASP A 368 -1.87 -7.36 -7.15
CA ASP A 368 -0.43 -7.24 -6.91
C ASP A 368 -0.17 -6.94 -5.42
N SER A 369 0.67 -7.75 -4.78
CA SER A 369 1.10 -7.47 -3.40
C SER A 369 1.88 -6.15 -3.31
N THR A 370 2.53 -5.76 -4.40
CA THR A 370 3.43 -4.62 -4.46
C THR A 370 2.66 -3.31 -4.40
N VAL A 371 3.06 -2.42 -3.49
CA VAL A 371 2.60 -1.03 -3.45
C VAL A 371 3.77 -0.09 -3.32
N ARG A 372 3.58 1.10 -3.90
CA ARG A 372 4.44 2.25 -3.62
C ARG A 372 3.77 3.13 -2.56
N ARG A 373 4.47 3.42 -1.46
CA ARG A 373 3.95 4.25 -0.36
C ARG A 373 5.04 5.15 0.20
N TYR A 374 4.59 6.20 0.87
CA TYR A 374 5.45 7.09 1.64
C TYR A 374 5.36 6.65 3.10
N GLY A 375 6.46 6.15 3.64
CA GLY A 375 6.48 5.58 4.97
C GLY A 375 6.97 6.59 6.01
N LEU A 376 6.37 6.55 7.19
CA LEU A 376 6.76 7.33 8.36
C LEU A 376 6.86 6.37 9.54
N LEU A 377 8.04 6.31 10.16
CA LEU A 377 8.28 5.57 11.39
C LEU A 377 8.69 6.55 12.48
N TYR A 378 8.04 6.46 13.64
CA TYR A 378 8.57 7.06 14.86
C TYR A 378 8.99 5.97 15.85
N ASP A 379 10.01 6.25 16.66
CA ASP A 379 10.53 5.39 17.72
C ASP A 379 10.86 6.23 18.97
N LEU A 380 10.36 5.82 20.14
CA LEU A 380 10.65 6.48 21.41
C LEU A 380 11.96 5.96 21.99
N VAL A 381 12.93 6.86 22.19
CA VAL A 381 14.25 6.49 22.68
C VAL A 381 14.16 5.91 24.09
N GLU A 382 14.76 4.72 24.27
CA GLU A 382 14.85 4.02 25.57
C GLU A 382 13.50 3.75 26.26
N PHE A 383 12.39 3.71 25.51
CA PHE A 383 11.05 3.53 26.09
C PHE A 383 10.96 2.33 27.04
N THR A 384 11.43 1.16 26.60
CA THR A 384 11.40 -0.05 27.42
C THR A 384 12.21 0.11 28.72
N GLN A 385 13.39 0.74 28.66
CA GLN A 385 14.24 0.97 29.85
C GLN A 385 13.59 1.97 30.82
N ILE A 386 12.99 3.04 30.30
CA ILE A 386 12.27 4.03 31.11
C ILE A 386 11.08 3.37 31.82
N LEU A 387 10.32 2.55 31.10
CA LEU A 387 9.16 1.84 31.66
C LEU A 387 9.56 0.88 32.79
N GLU A 388 10.65 0.13 32.62
CA GLU A 388 11.20 -0.70 33.70
C GLU A 388 11.64 0.13 34.91
N GLY A 389 12.31 1.26 34.67
CA GLY A 389 12.70 2.20 35.71
C GLY A 389 11.51 2.78 36.49
N LEU A 390 10.38 3.00 35.82
CA LEU A 390 9.13 3.44 36.44
C LEU A 390 8.45 2.31 37.23
N ARG A 391 8.43 1.08 36.70
CA ARG A 391 7.95 -0.11 37.42
C ARG A 391 8.66 -0.31 38.74
N ARG A 392 9.98 -0.12 38.77
CA ARG A 392 10.79 -0.20 40.01
C ARG A 392 10.45 0.89 41.02
N ARG A 393 9.97 2.06 40.58
CA ARG A 393 9.52 3.17 41.46
C ARG A 393 8.12 2.93 42.04
N GLY A 394 7.38 1.97 41.50
CA GLY A 394 6.08 1.54 42.02
C GLY A 394 4.91 1.81 41.07
N ARG A 395 3.79 1.12 41.33
CA ARG A 395 2.62 1.07 40.44
C ARG A 395 2.01 2.43 40.11
N SER A 396 2.00 3.37 41.06
CA SER A 396 1.45 4.71 40.83
C SER A 396 2.22 5.49 39.76
N ALA A 397 3.55 5.35 39.72
CA ALA A 397 4.39 6.02 38.74
C ALA A 397 4.23 5.39 37.35
N GLU A 398 4.09 4.07 37.29
CA GLU A 398 3.76 3.36 36.04
C GLU A 398 2.38 3.77 35.50
N ASP A 399 1.34 3.77 36.34
CA ASP A 399 -0.02 4.15 35.95
C ASP A 399 -0.09 5.59 35.45
N GLU A 400 0.63 6.52 36.08
CA GLU A 400 0.73 7.92 35.64
C GLU A 400 1.40 8.03 34.26
N ALA A 401 2.52 7.31 34.05
CA ALA A 401 3.21 7.31 32.77
C ALA A 401 2.37 6.70 31.64
N LEU A 402 1.62 5.63 31.93
CA LEU A 402 0.70 5.03 30.96
C LEU A 402 -0.45 5.99 30.60
N ARG A 403 -0.97 6.78 31.55
CA ARG A 403 -1.96 7.83 31.25
C ARG A 403 -1.39 8.92 30.33
N PHE A 404 -0.14 9.32 30.55
CA PHE A 404 0.56 10.23 29.63
C PHE A 404 0.70 9.63 28.23
N MET A 405 1.07 8.35 28.13
CA MET A 405 1.17 7.63 26.86
C MET A 405 -0.18 7.58 26.13
N VAL A 406 -1.28 7.27 26.84
CA VAL A 406 -2.63 7.26 26.24
C VAL A 406 -2.98 8.64 25.65
N ARG A 407 -2.71 9.73 26.37
CA ARG A 407 -2.93 11.09 25.86
C ARG A 407 -2.04 11.43 24.66
N PHE A 408 -0.78 11.01 24.69
CA PHE A 408 0.15 11.19 23.57
C PHE A 408 -0.38 10.45 22.33
N GLN A 409 -0.74 9.17 22.45
CA GLN A 409 -1.29 8.37 21.36
C GLN A 409 -2.62 8.92 20.83
N GLN A 410 -3.48 9.48 21.68
CA GLN A 410 -4.70 10.19 21.23
C GLN A 410 -4.37 11.38 20.34
N ARG A 411 -3.37 12.20 20.70
CA ARG A 411 -2.92 13.32 19.87
C ARG A 411 -2.21 12.86 18.59
N VAL A 412 -1.45 11.77 18.64
CA VAL A 412 -0.88 11.12 17.43
C VAL A 412 -2.01 10.68 16.48
N GLN A 413 -3.13 10.17 17.00
CA GLN A 413 -4.29 9.80 16.20
C GLN A 413 -4.96 11.00 15.52
N GLU A 414 -4.99 12.15 16.18
CA GLU A 414 -5.49 13.40 15.56
C GLU A 414 -4.60 13.84 14.38
N ILE A 415 -3.25 13.80 14.55
CA ILE A 415 -2.31 14.08 13.46
C ILE A 415 -2.49 13.08 12.31
N ARG A 416 -2.61 11.79 12.63
CA ARG A 416 -2.87 10.72 11.64
C ARG A 416 -4.11 11.02 10.81
N GLN A 417 -5.22 11.40 11.45
CA GLN A 417 -6.47 11.71 10.78
C GLN A 417 -6.37 12.98 9.91
N ARG A 418 -5.77 14.06 10.45
CA ARG A 418 -5.56 15.34 9.74
C ARG A 418 -4.79 15.14 8.45
N HIS A 419 -3.69 14.38 8.50
CA HIS A 419 -2.81 14.11 7.35
C HIS A 419 -3.22 12.89 6.53
N ARG A 420 -4.33 12.22 6.87
CA ARG A 420 -4.82 11.00 6.20
C ARG A 420 -3.77 9.89 6.12
N LEU A 421 -2.98 9.73 7.18
CA LEU A 421 -2.04 8.63 7.30
C LEU A 421 -2.79 7.32 7.61
N HIS A 422 -2.33 6.21 7.05
CA HIS A 422 -2.74 4.89 7.47
C HIS A 422 -1.83 4.41 8.60
N PHE A 423 -2.40 3.94 9.70
CA PHE A 423 -1.63 3.28 10.75
C PHE A 423 -1.49 1.82 10.37
N GLU A 424 -0.26 1.34 10.26
CA GLU A 424 0.02 -0.02 9.80
C GLU A 424 0.25 -0.97 10.97
N LYS A 425 1.21 -0.64 11.84
CA LYS A 425 1.51 -1.44 13.03
C LYS A 425 2.42 -0.71 14.00
N PHE A 426 2.44 -1.20 15.24
CA PHE A 426 3.50 -0.91 16.19
C PHE A 426 4.73 -1.77 15.87
N LEU A 427 5.92 -1.18 16.04
CA LEU A 427 7.21 -1.84 15.85
C LEU A 427 8.06 -1.62 17.10
N GLY A 428 7.94 -2.55 18.06
CA GLY A 428 8.58 -2.38 19.37
C GLY A 428 8.08 -1.12 20.07
N ASP A 429 8.99 -0.17 20.30
CA ASP A 429 8.77 1.09 21.02
C ASP A 429 8.25 2.23 20.11
N GLY A 430 7.99 1.91 18.84
CA GLY A 430 7.59 2.84 17.79
C GLY A 430 6.33 2.45 17.03
N ALA A 431 5.93 3.29 16.08
CA ALA A 431 4.78 3.03 15.21
C ALA A 431 5.06 3.40 13.74
N PHE A 432 4.64 2.52 12.84
CA PHE A 432 4.74 2.68 11.40
C PHE A 432 3.41 3.18 10.82
N PHE A 433 3.51 4.24 10.04
CA PHE A 433 2.44 4.82 9.25
C PHE A 433 2.82 4.83 7.78
N SER A 434 1.83 4.68 6.91
CA SER A 434 2.00 4.90 5.48
C SER A 434 1.09 6.02 4.98
N ALA A 435 1.52 6.69 3.91
CA ALA A 435 0.76 7.70 3.21
C ALA A 435 0.80 7.43 1.71
N ARG A 436 -0.18 8.02 1.02
CA ARG A 436 -0.24 8.03 -0.45
C ARG A 436 0.35 9.30 -1.06
N ARG A 437 0.69 10.29 -0.23
CA ARG A 437 1.25 11.59 -0.65
C ARG A 437 2.50 11.91 0.19
N PRO A 438 3.60 12.40 -0.40
CA PRO A 438 4.81 12.72 0.34
C PRO A 438 4.57 13.86 1.33
N ALA A 439 3.86 14.93 0.96
CA ALA A 439 3.63 16.05 1.87
C ALA A 439 2.86 15.65 3.14
N ALA A 440 1.95 14.68 3.04
CA ALA A 440 1.21 14.15 4.19
C ALA A 440 2.15 13.49 5.21
N ALA A 441 3.06 12.63 4.75
CA ALA A 441 4.06 12.01 5.64
C ALA A 441 5.05 13.05 6.20
N PHE A 442 5.48 14.00 5.37
CA PHE A 442 6.44 15.05 5.75
C PHE A 442 5.90 15.98 6.85
N PHE A 443 4.72 16.57 6.65
CA PHE A 443 4.15 17.50 7.62
C PHE A 443 3.64 16.80 8.88
N ALA A 444 3.14 15.56 8.77
CA ALA A 444 2.83 14.76 9.95
C ALA A 444 4.07 14.46 10.80
N ALA A 445 5.21 14.16 10.18
CA ALA A 445 6.46 13.95 10.90
C ALA A 445 6.90 15.22 11.66
N ALA A 446 6.74 16.39 11.04
CA ALA A 446 7.01 17.68 11.69
C ALA A 446 6.07 17.95 12.87
N GLU A 447 4.76 17.71 12.71
CA GLU A 447 3.78 17.88 13.80
C GLU A 447 4.00 16.88 14.95
N LEU A 448 4.38 15.63 14.65
CA LEU A 448 4.73 14.65 15.68
C LEU A 448 5.92 15.11 16.52
N ARG A 449 6.91 15.73 15.87
CA ARG A 449 8.08 16.29 16.55
C ARG A 449 7.68 17.41 17.52
N GLN A 450 6.80 18.31 17.11
CA GLN A 450 6.28 19.40 17.95
C GLN A 450 5.38 18.89 19.08
N LEU A 451 4.53 17.92 18.79
CA LEU A 451 3.69 17.26 19.78
C LEU A 451 4.54 16.64 20.90
N TYR A 452 5.59 15.91 20.52
CA TYR A 452 6.51 15.31 21.47
C TYR A 452 7.19 16.37 22.36
N GLU A 453 7.68 17.47 21.77
CA GLU A 453 8.30 18.55 22.53
C GLU A 453 7.31 19.20 23.51
N THR A 454 6.07 19.42 23.07
CA THR A 454 4.99 19.94 23.93
C THR A 454 4.74 19.01 25.13
N PHE A 455 4.65 17.70 24.89
CA PHE A 455 4.46 16.70 25.96
C PHE A 455 5.67 16.63 26.89
N ARG A 456 6.88 16.70 26.35
CA ARG A 456 8.13 16.72 27.13
C ARG A 456 8.15 17.89 28.11
N VAL A 457 7.82 19.10 27.65
CA VAL A 457 7.72 20.30 28.52
C VAL A 457 6.64 20.15 29.59
N GLN A 458 5.59 19.36 29.32
CA GLN A 458 4.53 19.04 30.28
C GLN A 458 4.87 17.89 31.25
N GLY A 459 6.10 17.38 31.23
CA GLY A 459 6.57 16.32 32.13
C GLY A 459 6.31 14.90 31.62
N PHE A 460 6.27 14.71 30.29
CA PHE A 460 6.14 13.37 29.70
C PHE A 460 7.28 12.44 30.15
N PRO A 461 7.00 11.27 30.75
CA PRO A 461 8.04 10.43 31.33
C PRO A 461 9.01 9.81 30.33
N PHE A 462 8.62 9.70 29.05
CA PHE A 462 9.46 9.16 27.97
C PHE A 462 10.13 10.32 27.23
N ASP A 463 11.04 11.01 27.90
CA ASP A 463 11.61 12.31 27.47
C ASP A 463 12.99 12.22 26.78
N ARG A 464 13.56 11.02 26.67
CA ARG A 464 14.91 10.77 26.12
C ARG A 464 15.03 11.04 24.62
N GLY A 465 13.93 11.01 23.88
CA GLY A 465 13.89 11.43 22.48
C GLY A 465 12.81 10.75 21.67
N LEU A 466 12.54 11.34 20.50
CA LEU A 466 11.66 10.78 19.48
C LEU A 466 12.46 10.75 18.18
N ARG A 467 12.75 9.55 17.69
CA ARG A 467 13.40 9.33 16.40
C ARG A 467 12.33 9.25 15.33
N LEU A 468 12.52 9.97 14.24
CA LEU A 468 11.64 9.96 13.08
C LEU A 468 12.44 9.54 11.85
N ALA A 469 11.85 8.69 11.02
CA ALA A 469 12.35 8.38 9.70
C ALA A 469 11.22 8.47 8.68
N VAL A 470 11.50 9.07 7.53
CA VAL A 470 10.56 9.18 6.41
C VAL A 470 11.23 8.71 5.13
N ASN A 471 10.54 7.87 4.37
CA ASN A 471 11.01 7.40 3.07
C ASN A 471 9.90 7.29 2.03
N VAL A 472 10.29 7.00 0.80
CA VAL A 472 9.42 6.44 -0.22
C VAL A 472 9.97 5.06 -0.56
N GLY A 473 9.10 4.06 -0.58
CA GLY A 473 9.52 2.69 -0.78
C GLY A 473 8.49 1.86 -1.50
N THR A 474 8.96 0.73 -2.02
CA THR A 474 8.11 -0.36 -2.48
C THR A 474 7.93 -1.34 -1.33
N TYR A 475 6.67 -1.64 -1.03
CA TYR A 475 6.24 -2.52 0.05
C TYR A 475 5.40 -3.65 -0.55
N HIS A 476 5.34 -4.78 0.15
CA HIS A 476 4.39 -5.84 -0.13
C HIS A 476 3.30 -5.82 0.93
N LEU A 477 2.04 -5.69 0.49
CA LEU A 477 0.86 -5.91 1.33
C LEU A 477 0.41 -7.35 1.13
N LEU A 478 0.60 -8.15 2.16
CA LEU A 478 0.08 -9.50 2.19
C LEU A 478 -1.19 -9.53 3.03
N PRO A 479 -2.31 -10.03 2.48
CA PRO A 479 -3.50 -10.24 3.29
C PRO A 479 -3.25 -11.36 4.30
N MET A 480 -3.67 -11.13 5.53
CA MET A 480 -3.60 -12.09 6.63
C MET A 480 -4.99 -12.57 6.98
N VAL A 481 -5.09 -13.86 7.32
CA VAL A 481 -6.32 -14.43 7.85
C VAL A 481 -6.50 -13.92 9.27
N ALA A 482 -7.37 -12.94 9.46
CA ALA A 482 -7.83 -12.56 10.79
C ALA A 482 -8.88 -13.59 11.26
N GLU A 483 -8.77 -14.06 12.50
CA GLU A 483 -9.81 -14.86 13.15
C GLU A 483 -11.04 -13.98 13.41
N GLY A 484 -11.85 -13.75 12.38
CA GLY A 484 -13.10 -12.97 12.47
C GLY A 484 -13.65 -12.49 11.12
N GLU A 485 -14.95 -12.18 11.08
CA GLU A 485 -15.64 -11.62 9.91
C GLU A 485 -15.35 -10.12 9.67
N GLY A 486 -14.15 -9.67 10.06
CA GLY A 486 -13.72 -8.28 9.89
C GLY A 486 -13.22 -7.99 8.47
N ALA A 487 -12.92 -6.71 8.22
CA ALA A 487 -12.19 -6.29 7.04
C ALA A 487 -10.85 -7.06 6.90
N PRO A 488 -10.35 -7.29 5.67
CA PRO A 488 -9.07 -7.96 5.47
C PRO A 488 -7.95 -7.24 6.23
N HIS A 489 -7.23 -7.97 7.09
CA HIS A 489 -6.00 -7.48 7.73
C HIS A 489 -4.85 -7.60 6.73
N PHE A 490 -4.00 -6.58 6.62
CA PHE A 490 -2.85 -6.60 5.73
C PHE A 490 -1.57 -6.41 6.54
N GLU A 491 -0.54 -7.18 6.21
CA GLU A 491 0.81 -6.99 6.72
C GLU A 491 1.70 -6.32 5.69
N PHE A 492 2.36 -5.24 6.13
CA PHE A 492 3.40 -4.57 5.35
C PHE A 492 4.75 -5.26 5.55
N LEU A 493 5.35 -5.62 4.42
CA LEU A 493 6.68 -6.22 4.32
C LEU A 493 7.49 -5.52 3.22
N GLY A 494 8.79 -5.81 3.17
CA GLY A 494 9.67 -5.37 2.09
C GLY A 494 10.73 -4.37 2.51
N HIS A 495 11.55 -4.00 1.54
CA HIS A 495 12.78 -3.23 1.75
C HIS A 495 12.52 -1.85 2.35
N GLY A 496 11.44 -1.17 1.95
CA GLY A 496 11.10 0.16 2.50
C GLY A 496 10.87 0.16 4.02
N LEU A 497 10.31 -0.92 4.58
CA LEU A 497 10.12 -1.02 6.03
C LEU A 497 11.44 -1.27 6.77
N VAL A 498 12.32 -2.10 6.17
CA VAL A 498 13.66 -2.34 6.70
C VAL A 498 14.48 -1.06 6.69
N GLU A 499 14.37 -0.26 5.62
CA GLU A 499 15.01 1.06 5.52
C GLU A 499 14.58 1.99 6.65
N LEU A 500 13.27 2.16 6.87
CA LEU A 500 12.75 2.97 7.97
C LEU A 500 13.26 2.50 9.34
N ALA A 501 13.22 1.19 9.57
CA ALA A 501 13.72 0.60 10.81
C ALA A 501 15.22 0.90 11.00
N ARG A 502 16.05 0.83 9.95
CA ARG A 502 17.48 1.15 10.07
C ARG A 502 17.76 2.64 10.24
N LEU A 503 16.95 3.51 9.63
CA LEU A 503 17.06 4.96 9.79
C LEU A 503 16.69 5.43 11.21
N THR A 504 15.83 4.68 11.90
CA THR A 504 15.47 4.94 13.30
C THR A 504 16.42 4.24 14.28
N THR A 505 16.88 3.02 14.00
CA THR A 505 17.87 2.32 14.83
C THR A 505 19.30 2.75 14.49
N GLY A 506 19.67 3.99 14.77
CA GLY A 506 21.08 4.40 14.73
C GLY A 506 21.85 3.65 15.82
N LYS A 507 22.59 2.59 15.46
CA LYS A 507 23.43 1.83 16.39
C LYS A 507 24.72 2.61 16.61
N THR A 508 24.86 3.30 17.73
CA THR A 508 26.09 4.04 18.06
C THR A 508 27.05 3.30 18.99
N THR A 509 26.82 2.02 19.29
CA THR A 509 27.64 1.27 20.25
C THR A 509 28.03 -0.14 19.82
N GLN A 510 27.63 -0.61 18.63
CA GLN A 510 27.86 -2.00 18.23
C GLN A 510 29.36 -2.33 18.18
N GLU A 511 30.21 -1.45 17.67
CA GLU A 511 31.66 -1.72 17.62
C GLU A 511 32.29 -1.83 19.02
N VAL A 512 31.85 -1.01 19.98
CA VAL A 512 32.38 -1.05 21.35
C VAL A 512 31.83 -2.26 22.11
N GLU A 513 30.57 -2.65 21.86
CA GLU A 513 29.97 -3.86 22.42
C GLU A 513 30.56 -5.14 21.80
N ASP A 514 30.80 -5.16 20.49
CA ASP A 514 31.46 -6.30 19.82
C ASP A 514 32.92 -6.45 20.31
N ILE A 515 33.62 -5.34 20.59
CA ILE A 515 34.95 -5.35 21.23
C ILE A 515 34.84 -5.83 22.68
N ALA A 516 33.82 -5.41 23.43
CA ALA A 516 33.59 -5.87 24.79
C ALA A 516 33.33 -7.39 24.82
N ASP A 517 32.47 -7.90 23.95
CA ASP A 517 32.13 -9.32 23.81
C ASP A 517 33.34 -10.14 23.36
N PHE A 518 34.15 -9.62 22.43
CA PHE A 518 35.41 -10.24 22.02
C PHE A 518 36.39 -10.34 23.19
N LEU A 519 36.58 -9.27 23.97
CA LEU A 519 37.50 -9.28 25.11
C LEU A 519 36.99 -10.20 26.23
N ILE A 520 35.69 -10.20 26.51
CA ILE A 520 35.09 -11.10 27.51
C ILE A 520 35.23 -12.57 27.07
N SER A 521 34.95 -12.87 25.80
CA SER A 521 35.11 -14.23 25.25
C SER A 521 36.57 -14.69 25.15
N ALA A 522 37.52 -13.77 25.03
CA ALA A 522 38.95 -14.03 25.12
C ALA A 522 39.47 -14.23 26.57
N GLY A 523 38.58 -14.19 27.58
CA GLY A 523 38.90 -14.50 28.98
C GLY A 523 39.30 -13.30 29.83
N TYR A 524 39.13 -12.07 29.34
CA TYR A 524 39.34 -10.86 30.16
C TYR A 524 38.18 -10.64 31.14
N ASP A 525 38.48 -10.08 32.32
CA ASP A 525 37.49 -9.80 33.36
C ASP A 525 36.44 -8.77 32.90
N VAL A 526 35.16 -9.10 33.08
CA VAL A 526 34.03 -8.29 32.61
C VAL A 526 34.07 -6.87 33.18
N HIS A 527 34.37 -6.70 34.48
CA HIS A 527 34.41 -5.36 35.09
C HIS A 527 35.57 -4.53 34.54
N ARG A 528 36.74 -5.13 34.34
CA ARG A 528 37.89 -4.44 33.74
C ARG A 528 37.71 -4.11 32.27
N VAL A 529 37.05 -4.98 31.49
CA VAL A 529 36.74 -4.70 30.08
C VAL A 529 35.77 -3.52 29.98
N LEU A 530 34.73 -3.51 30.82
CA LEU A 530 33.79 -2.39 30.86
C LEU A 530 34.46 -1.09 31.33
N GLU A 531 35.28 -1.12 32.38
CA GLU A 531 36.04 0.04 32.86
C GLU A 531 37.04 0.56 31.81
N PHE A 532 37.70 -0.34 31.08
CA PHE A 532 38.65 0.00 30.00
C PHE A 532 37.96 0.66 28.80
N LEU A 533 36.77 0.18 28.44
CA LEU A 533 35.98 0.72 27.32
C LEU A 533 35.14 1.94 27.72
N GLU A 534 34.95 2.20 29.01
CA GLU A 534 34.16 3.30 29.56
C GLU A 534 34.54 4.68 28.96
N PRO A 535 35.82 5.05 28.80
CA PRO A 535 36.19 6.31 28.15
C PRO A 535 35.74 6.39 26.70
N VAL A 536 35.71 5.27 25.97
CA VAL A 536 35.31 5.20 24.55
C VAL A 536 33.78 5.13 24.41
N ARG A 537 33.09 4.46 25.34
CA ARG A 537 31.62 4.46 25.44
C ARG A 537 31.07 5.87 25.66
N HIS A 538 31.77 6.69 26.45
CA HIS A 538 31.37 8.08 26.73
C HIS A 538 32.02 9.13 25.81
N ALA A 539 33.10 8.78 25.09
CA ALA A 539 33.73 9.66 24.10
C ALA A 539 33.00 9.66 22.74
N SER A 540 31.67 9.56 22.75
CA SER A 540 30.88 9.99 21.60
C SER A 540 31.19 11.47 21.35
N ARG A 541 32.13 11.74 20.44
CA ARG A 541 32.47 13.09 19.98
C ARG A 541 31.30 13.61 19.15
N HIS A 542 30.23 14.01 19.83
CA HIS A 542 29.16 14.76 19.21
C HIS A 542 29.77 16.03 18.63
N PRO A 543 29.53 16.35 17.35
CA PRO A 543 29.93 17.63 16.77
C PRO A 543 29.45 18.79 17.65
N ASP A 544 30.19 19.89 17.74
CA ASP A 544 29.85 21.00 18.65
C ASP A 544 28.45 21.58 18.39
N HIS A 545 27.97 21.53 17.14
CA HIS A 545 26.61 21.94 16.77
C HIS A 545 25.50 21.03 17.33
N VAL A 546 25.83 19.79 17.73
CA VAL A 546 24.89 18.84 18.36
C VAL A 546 24.75 19.11 19.85
N ARG A 547 25.78 19.66 20.50
CA ARG A 547 25.76 19.95 21.96
C ARG A 547 24.68 20.95 22.37
N GLN A 548 24.25 21.81 21.45
CA GLN A 548 23.21 22.81 21.67
C GLN A 548 21.81 22.33 21.23
N ARG A 549 21.70 21.12 20.65
CA ARG A 549 20.49 20.60 20.03
C ARG A 549 20.08 19.30 20.72
N PRO A 550 18.96 19.28 21.48
CA PRO A 550 18.58 18.08 22.23
C PRO A 550 18.25 16.86 21.34
N TYR A 551 17.90 17.10 20.07
CA TYR A 551 17.41 16.08 19.14
C TYR A 551 17.95 16.34 17.74
N ALA A 552 19.19 15.92 17.48
CA ALA A 552 19.86 16.08 16.18
C ALA A 552 20.02 14.75 15.46
N ALA A 553 20.12 14.81 14.14
CA ALA A 553 20.59 13.72 13.32
C ALA A 553 21.90 14.12 12.62
N PHE A 554 22.90 13.24 12.64
CA PHE A 554 24.20 13.49 12.02
C PHE A 554 24.89 12.18 11.64
N LEU A 555 25.89 12.26 10.76
CA LEU A 555 26.78 11.15 10.47
C LEU A 555 28.01 11.24 11.38
N ALA A 556 28.33 10.15 12.07
CA ALA A 556 29.56 10.00 12.81
C ALA A 556 30.78 9.88 11.86
N GLU A 557 32.00 9.97 12.39
CA GLU A 557 33.23 9.90 11.59
C GLU A 557 33.36 8.59 10.78
N ASN A 558 32.77 7.50 11.28
CA ASN A 558 32.72 6.19 10.62
C ASN A 558 31.58 6.06 9.58
N GLN A 559 30.86 7.15 9.29
CA GLN A 559 29.67 7.21 8.42
C GLN A 559 28.43 6.47 8.98
N GLU A 560 28.41 6.13 10.26
CA GLU A 560 27.19 5.65 10.91
C GLU A 560 26.19 6.79 11.14
N LEU A 561 24.91 6.50 10.96
CA LEU A 561 23.84 7.44 11.23
C LEU A 561 23.52 7.46 12.72
N VAL A 562 23.65 8.64 13.33
CA VAL A 562 23.10 8.92 14.65
C VAL A 562 21.79 9.68 14.45
N ASN A 563 20.66 9.06 14.79
CA ASN A 563 19.34 9.69 14.69
C ASN A 563 18.69 9.82 16.07
N LEU A 564 18.54 11.07 16.54
CA LEU A 564 17.74 11.43 17.73
C LEU A 564 16.64 12.45 17.40
N GLY A 565 16.50 12.81 16.11
CA GLY A 565 15.58 13.83 15.61
C GLY A 565 14.75 13.27 14.47
N GLY A 566 14.90 13.83 13.27
CA GLY A 566 14.23 13.34 12.07
C GLY A 566 15.19 13.16 10.91
N VAL A 567 15.00 12.08 10.15
CA VAL A 567 15.76 11.79 8.93
C VAL A 567 14.81 11.50 7.78
N VAL A 568 15.11 12.06 6.62
CA VAL A 568 14.37 11.83 5.38
C VAL A 568 15.32 11.38 4.26
N THR A 569 14.89 10.42 3.44
CA THR A 569 15.71 9.95 2.32
C THR A 569 15.66 10.92 1.13
N GLU A 570 16.73 11.00 0.34
CA GLU A 570 16.74 11.84 -0.87
C GLU A 570 15.67 11.40 -1.88
N ALA A 571 15.43 10.09 -2.01
CA ALA A 571 14.36 9.56 -2.85
C ALA A 571 12.98 10.12 -2.47
N PHE A 572 12.72 10.25 -1.16
CA PHE A 572 11.50 10.89 -0.67
C PHE A 572 11.46 12.38 -0.99
N LEU A 573 12.59 13.09 -0.84
CA LEU A 573 12.69 14.52 -1.15
C LEU A 573 12.42 14.84 -2.62
N ARG A 574 12.83 13.97 -3.56
CA ARG A 574 12.49 14.10 -5.00
C ARG A 574 10.97 14.11 -5.23
N GLU A 575 10.27 13.22 -4.54
CA GLU A 575 8.82 13.11 -4.66
C GLU A 575 8.11 14.27 -3.98
N LEU A 576 8.63 14.70 -2.83
CA LEU A 576 8.15 15.87 -2.12
C LEU A 576 8.31 17.14 -2.96
N GLU A 577 9.45 17.32 -3.63
CA GLU A 577 9.70 18.44 -4.53
C GLU A 577 8.67 18.53 -5.67
N ALA A 578 8.34 17.39 -6.29
CA ALA A 578 7.32 17.34 -7.33
C ALA A 578 5.95 17.78 -6.80
N GLU A 579 5.58 17.39 -5.58
CA GLU A 579 4.31 17.80 -4.96
C GLU A 579 4.31 19.27 -4.52
N LEU A 580 5.43 19.77 -4.02
CA LEU A 580 5.59 21.15 -3.54
C LEU A 580 5.93 22.14 -4.66
N ALA A 581 5.90 21.71 -5.92
CA ALA A 581 6.27 22.55 -7.06
C ALA A 581 5.53 23.91 -7.03
N GLY A 582 6.30 24.99 -7.02
CA GLY A 582 5.78 26.36 -6.97
C GLY A 582 5.54 26.93 -5.56
N GLN A 583 5.72 26.15 -4.49
CA GLN A 583 5.73 26.70 -3.13
C GLN A 583 7.03 27.47 -2.85
N PRO A 584 6.97 28.57 -2.08
CA PRO A 584 8.16 29.33 -1.73
C PRO A 584 9.04 28.53 -0.76
N LEU A 585 10.33 28.46 -1.07
CA LEU A 585 11.36 27.92 -0.19
C LEU A 585 12.15 29.08 0.43
N PHE A 586 12.69 28.85 1.62
CA PHE A 586 13.50 29.86 2.31
C PHE A 586 14.81 29.26 2.78
N GLU A 587 15.76 30.13 3.12
CA GLU A 587 17.03 29.77 3.69
C GLU A 587 17.22 30.53 5.01
N ALA A 588 17.77 29.87 6.02
CA ALA A 588 18.15 30.53 7.26
C ALA A 588 19.36 29.85 7.91
N GLU A 589 20.05 30.60 8.78
CA GLU A 589 21.09 30.06 9.64
C GLU A 589 20.53 29.93 11.07
N GLN A 590 20.68 28.74 11.65
CA GLN A 590 20.26 28.45 13.02
C GLN A 590 21.17 27.38 13.60
N TRP A 591 21.61 27.57 14.84
CA TRP A 591 22.59 26.69 15.51
C TRP A 591 23.94 26.57 14.78
N GLY A 592 24.35 27.63 14.07
CA GLY A 592 25.58 27.64 13.26
C GLY A 592 25.53 26.74 12.03
N LEU A 593 24.32 26.36 11.60
CA LEU A 593 24.07 25.50 10.43
C LEU A 593 23.11 26.21 9.50
N ARG A 594 23.26 25.98 8.19
CA ARG A 594 22.32 26.50 7.20
C ARG A 594 21.22 25.50 6.93
N TRP A 595 19.99 25.99 6.86
CA TRP A 595 18.79 25.20 6.68
C TRP A 595 18.05 25.67 5.44
N LEU A 596 17.62 24.72 4.62
CA LEU A 596 16.56 24.95 3.67
C LEU A 596 15.23 24.80 4.42
N LEU A 597 14.37 25.82 4.35
CA LEU A 597 13.11 25.85 5.05
C LEU A 597 11.94 25.65 4.09
N VAL A 598 11.10 24.68 4.39
CA VAL A 598 9.80 24.46 3.76
C VAL A 598 8.73 25.01 4.71
N PRO A 599 7.86 25.94 4.25
CA PRO A 599 6.77 26.44 5.09
C PRO A 599 5.75 25.33 5.34
N GLY A 600 5.38 25.12 6.60
CA GLY A 600 4.30 24.22 7.00
C GLY A 600 2.92 24.78 6.64
N PRO A 601 1.87 23.93 6.59
CA PRO A 601 0.50 24.40 6.47
C PRO A 601 0.16 25.32 7.64
N THR A 602 -0.43 26.47 7.33
CA THR A 602 -0.75 27.50 8.34
C THR A 602 -2.02 27.11 9.10
N GLU A 603 -1.88 26.56 10.30
CA GLU A 603 -2.98 26.47 11.27
C GLU A 603 -2.81 27.63 12.30
N ASP A 604 -3.91 28.31 12.64
CA ASP A 604 -3.98 29.37 13.66
C ASP A 604 -3.06 30.60 13.48
N GLY A 605 -2.64 30.89 12.24
CA GLY A 605 -1.84 32.09 11.92
C GLY A 605 -0.38 32.05 12.38
N ARG A 606 0.11 30.89 12.84
CA ARG A 606 1.53 30.64 13.12
C ARG A 606 2.11 29.76 12.03
N SER A 607 3.04 30.30 11.24
CA SER A 607 3.77 29.53 10.23
C SER A 607 4.97 28.85 10.88
N ASN A 608 4.93 27.52 10.97
CA ASN A 608 6.11 26.73 11.33
C ASN A 608 6.96 26.46 10.09
N TYR A 609 8.28 26.42 10.25
CA TYR A 609 9.19 26.04 9.17
C TYR A 609 9.74 24.65 9.43
N VAL A 610 9.71 23.79 8.41
CA VAL A 610 10.42 22.51 8.44
C VAL A 610 11.77 22.70 7.78
N GLY A 611 12.83 22.60 8.58
CA GLY A 611 14.21 22.70 8.14
C GLY A 611 14.73 21.38 7.60
N LEU A 612 15.44 21.46 6.48
CA LEU A 612 16.14 20.36 5.83
C LEU A 612 17.62 20.70 5.67
N ARG A 613 18.47 19.73 5.98
CA ARG A 613 19.93 19.81 5.78
C ARG A 613 20.47 18.47 5.31
N LEU A 614 21.21 18.44 4.21
CA LEU A 614 21.78 17.19 3.69
C LEU A 614 22.87 16.67 4.64
N LEU A 615 22.81 15.39 5.02
CA LEU A 615 23.82 14.76 5.88
C LEU A 615 24.87 13.99 5.08
N GLY A 616 24.48 13.44 3.93
CA GLY A 616 25.32 12.56 3.12
C GLY A 616 24.77 11.13 3.09
N THR A 617 25.63 10.15 2.81
CA THR A 617 25.22 8.75 2.65
C THR A 617 25.67 7.91 3.85
N PRO A 618 24.75 7.51 4.75
CA PRO A 618 25.07 6.65 5.88
C PRO A 618 25.38 5.22 5.44
N ARG A 619 26.23 4.53 6.20
CA ARG A 619 26.41 3.07 6.10
C ARG A 619 25.30 2.37 6.88
N LEU A 620 24.31 1.85 6.17
CA LEU A 620 23.21 1.08 6.77
C LEU A 620 23.34 -0.40 6.40
N LYS A 621 23.36 -1.28 7.40
CA LYS A 621 23.56 -2.72 7.20
C LYS A 621 22.44 -3.31 6.33
N GLY A 622 22.84 -3.91 5.20
CA GLY A 622 21.95 -4.64 4.28
C GLY A 622 21.06 -3.75 3.42
N LEU A 623 21.39 -2.47 3.28
CA LEU A 623 20.69 -1.52 2.42
C LEU A 623 21.66 -0.90 1.42
N ASP A 624 21.15 -0.50 0.27
CA ASP A 624 21.93 0.23 -0.72
C ASP A 624 22.29 1.64 -0.18
N PRO A 625 23.48 2.16 -0.51
CA PRO A 625 23.88 3.50 -0.09
C PRO A 625 22.88 4.55 -0.58
N THR A 626 22.15 5.15 0.36
CA THR A 626 21.09 6.12 0.07
C THR A 626 21.38 7.42 0.79
N PRO A 627 21.48 8.57 0.09
CA PRO A 627 21.67 9.85 0.74
C PRO A 627 20.48 10.24 1.60
N VAL A 628 20.76 10.86 2.74
CA VAL A 628 19.75 11.29 3.70
C VAL A 628 19.94 12.76 4.09
N ALA A 629 18.83 13.39 4.49
CA ALA A 629 18.81 14.72 5.06
C ALA A 629 18.26 14.66 6.49
N GLU A 630 18.78 15.54 7.33
CA GLU A 630 18.22 15.86 8.63
C GLU A 630 16.98 16.73 8.46
N MET A 631 15.95 16.42 9.25
CA MET A 631 14.72 17.20 9.35
C MET A 631 14.61 17.80 10.76
N ALA A 632 14.41 19.11 10.83
CA ALA A 632 14.15 19.85 12.06
C ALA A 632 12.90 20.72 11.92
N VAL A 633 12.28 21.10 13.03
CA VAL A 633 11.09 21.96 13.03
C VAL A 633 11.39 23.23 13.83
N PHE A 634 11.05 24.38 13.26
CA PHE A 634 11.25 25.69 13.83
C PHE A 634 9.92 26.39 14.06
N GLU A 635 9.59 26.66 15.32
CA GLU A 635 8.43 27.48 15.72
C GLU A 635 8.76 28.98 15.68
N ALA A 636 10.03 29.32 15.92
CA ALA A 636 10.57 30.67 15.83
C ALA A 636 11.99 30.62 15.28
N MET A 637 12.30 31.56 14.39
CA MET A 637 13.64 31.73 13.84
C MET A 637 14.33 32.90 14.55
N ALA A 638 15.64 32.79 14.79
CA ALA A 638 16.41 33.89 15.38
C ALA A 638 16.46 35.11 14.45
N GLU A 639 16.55 34.87 13.14
CA GLU A 639 16.52 35.89 12.09
C GLU A 639 15.42 35.58 11.06
N PRO A 640 14.88 36.60 10.36
CA PRO A 640 13.91 36.38 9.31
C PRO A 640 14.50 35.51 8.19
N PRO A 641 13.81 34.43 7.77
CA PRO A 641 14.33 33.54 6.74
C PRO A 641 14.33 34.24 5.37
N LEU A 642 15.39 34.00 4.59
CA LEU A 642 15.60 34.60 3.27
C LEU A 642 14.86 33.80 2.20
N PRO A 643 13.95 34.40 1.42
CA PRO A 643 13.24 33.69 0.37
C PRO A 643 14.20 33.31 -0.78
N LEU A 644 14.04 32.10 -1.30
CA LEU A 644 14.72 31.66 -2.53
C LEU A 644 13.96 32.12 -3.78
N PRO A 645 14.61 32.15 -4.96
CA PRO A 645 13.94 32.46 -6.22
C PRO A 645 12.71 31.59 -6.46
N GLN A 646 11.66 32.16 -7.05
CA GLN A 646 10.45 31.42 -7.35
C GLN A 646 10.75 30.24 -8.28
N GLY A 647 10.22 29.06 -7.94
CA GLY A 647 10.51 27.83 -8.68
C GLY A 647 11.90 27.22 -8.41
N ALA A 648 12.61 27.67 -7.38
CA ALA A 648 13.85 27.03 -6.95
C ALA A 648 13.62 25.55 -6.62
N SER A 649 14.50 24.69 -7.15
CA SER A 649 14.50 23.27 -6.83
C SER A 649 14.87 23.04 -5.36
N LEU A 650 14.13 22.14 -4.69
CA LEU A 650 14.40 21.74 -3.31
C LEU A 650 15.74 21.00 -3.22
N LEU A 651 15.98 20.04 -4.11
CA LEU A 651 17.20 19.23 -4.10
C LEU A 651 18.44 20.01 -4.49
N ASP A 652 18.37 20.81 -5.55
CA ASP A 652 19.50 21.63 -5.97
C ASP A 652 19.86 22.65 -4.88
N SER A 653 18.87 23.17 -4.16
CA SER A 653 19.11 24.07 -3.04
C SER A 653 19.77 23.36 -1.86
N LEU A 654 19.34 22.15 -1.49
CA LEU A 654 20.00 21.35 -0.47
C LEU A 654 21.45 21.01 -0.83
N GLN A 655 21.70 20.62 -2.08
CA GLN A 655 23.04 20.31 -2.56
C GLN A 655 23.95 21.55 -2.56
N ARG A 656 23.42 22.72 -2.96
CA ARG A 656 24.17 23.99 -2.90
C ARG A 656 24.53 24.41 -1.47
N LEU A 657 23.63 24.19 -0.52
CA LEU A 657 23.90 24.46 0.90
C LEU A 657 25.01 23.54 1.43
N ALA A 658 24.93 22.24 1.14
CA ALA A 658 25.96 21.27 1.53
C ALA A 658 27.34 21.55 0.87
N GLY A 659 27.33 21.96 -0.40
CA GLY A 659 28.55 22.34 -1.15
C GLY A 659 29.22 23.62 -0.65
N ARG A 660 28.48 24.52 0.01
CA ARG A 660 29.04 25.72 0.67
C ARG A 660 29.50 25.45 2.11
N GLU A 661 28.85 24.54 2.84
CA GLU A 661 29.33 24.07 4.15
C GLU A 661 30.68 23.34 4.07
N SER A 662 30.98 22.75 2.89
CA SER A 662 32.30 22.16 2.59
C SER A 662 33.45 23.19 2.50
N GLY A 663 33.17 24.48 2.71
CA GLY A 663 34.17 25.55 2.87
C GLY A 663 34.77 25.67 4.27
N ALA A 664 34.24 24.97 5.29
CA ALA A 664 34.73 25.06 6.67
C ALA A 664 34.80 23.72 7.44
N ALA A 665 34.32 22.62 6.88
CA ALA A 665 34.74 21.28 7.26
C ALA A 665 35.75 20.81 6.21
N GLU A 666 36.92 20.31 6.63
CA GLU A 666 37.89 19.68 5.75
C GLU A 666 37.14 18.79 4.76
N SER A 667 37.08 19.27 3.51
CA SER A 667 36.63 18.51 2.36
C SER A 667 36.99 17.04 2.55
N GLY A 668 35.98 16.18 2.50
CA GLY A 668 36.17 14.78 2.18
C GLY A 668 36.95 14.75 0.88
N LYS A 669 38.28 14.74 1.00
CA LYS A 669 39.17 14.62 -0.13
C LYS A 669 38.72 13.38 -0.86
N PRO A 670 38.61 13.43 -2.21
CA PRO A 670 38.49 12.20 -3.00
C PRO A 670 39.56 11.26 -2.49
N GLU A 671 39.21 10.00 -2.20
CA GLU A 671 40.07 8.93 -1.66
C GLU A 671 41.54 9.36 -1.68
N ALA A 672 42.03 9.87 -0.54
CA ALA A 672 43.31 10.57 -0.52
C ALA A 672 44.34 9.72 -1.25
N LEU A 673 44.77 10.21 -2.43
CA LEU A 673 45.84 9.60 -3.20
C LEU A 673 46.98 9.36 -2.21
N VAL A 674 47.35 8.10 -2.02
CA VAL A 674 48.48 7.74 -1.18
C VAL A 674 49.66 8.56 -1.67
N ASP A 675 50.29 9.36 -0.78
CA ASP A 675 51.41 10.24 -1.19
C ASP A 675 52.41 9.37 -1.97
N PRO A 676 52.78 9.76 -3.20
CA PRO A 676 53.63 8.96 -4.06
C PRO A 676 54.97 8.59 -3.43
N ARG A 677 55.41 9.38 -2.45
CA ARG A 677 56.66 9.18 -1.70
C ARG A 677 56.45 8.34 -0.44
N LEU A 678 55.22 8.05 -0.03
CA LEU A 678 54.99 7.30 1.19
C LEU A 678 55.57 5.88 1.06
N CYS A 679 56.51 5.58 1.95
CA CYS A 679 57.30 4.38 1.93
C CYS A 679 57.22 3.68 3.29
N VAL A 680 57.19 2.35 3.24
CA VAL A 680 57.35 1.48 4.39
C VAL A 680 58.69 0.76 4.23
N ALA A 681 59.58 0.91 5.21
CA ALA A 681 60.78 0.08 5.34
C ALA A 681 60.62 -0.86 6.55
N SER A 682 60.75 -2.17 6.33
CA SER A 682 60.66 -3.22 7.34
C SER A 682 62.04 -3.82 7.58
N VAL A 683 62.41 -4.01 8.85
CA VAL A 683 63.69 -4.63 9.28
C VAL A 683 63.44 -5.54 10.48
N LEU A 684 64.40 -6.42 10.79
CA LEU A 684 64.43 -7.19 12.03
C LEU A 684 65.30 -6.47 13.07
N GLU A 685 64.77 -6.28 14.27
CA GLU A 685 65.53 -5.82 15.45
C GLU A 685 65.58 -6.94 16.49
N ALA A 686 66.69 -7.07 17.22
CA ALA A 686 66.84 -8.10 18.25
C ALA A 686 65.86 -7.88 19.43
N PRO A 687 65.21 -8.93 19.96
CA PRO A 687 65.28 -10.34 19.59
C PRO A 687 64.17 -10.69 18.57
N ASP A 688 64.52 -10.71 17.28
CA ASP A 688 63.67 -11.11 16.13
C ASP A 688 62.31 -10.40 15.97
N THR A 689 62.19 -9.16 16.47
CA THR A 689 60.97 -8.38 16.28
C THR A 689 61.01 -7.64 14.95
N ARG A 690 60.00 -7.85 14.10
CA ARG A 690 59.87 -7.11 12.85
C ARG A 690 59.36 -5.69 13.12
N ILE A 691 60.15 -4.71 12.74
CA ILE A 691 59.88 -3.29 12.95
C ILE A 691 59.66 -2.61 11.62
N TRP A 692 58.67 -1.71 11.59
CA TRP A 692 58.30 -0.98 10.40
C TRP A 692 58.59 0.50 10.59
N TYR A 693 59.19 1.11 9.58
CA TYR A 693 59.42 2.53 9.48
C TYR A 693 58.55 3.08 8.37
N ILE A 694 57.57 3.91 8.73
CA ILE A 694 56.64 4.51 7.77
C ILE A 694 56.96 5.99 7.66
N GLY A 695 57.35 6.46 6.46
CA GLY A 695 57.79 7.84 6.22
C GLY A 695 57.75 8.22 4.73
N LEU A 696 58.15 9.44 4.40
CA LEU A 696 58.22 9.91 3.01
C LEU A 696 59.62 9.69 2.46
N PHE A 697 59.74 8.92 1.39
CA PHE A 697 60.99 8.66 0.69
C PHE A 697 61.40 9.85 -0.18
N HIS A 698 62.65 10.29 0.01
CA HIS A 698 63.28 11.32 -0.80
C HIS A 698 64.48 10.73 -1.54
N GLU A 699 64.35 10.60 -2.87
CA GLU A 699 65.34 9.95 -3.73
C GLU A 699 66.68 10.69 -3.77
N GLU A 700 66.68 12.04 -3.77
CA GLU A 700 67.91 12.86 -3.84
C GLU A 700 68.89 12.65 -2.67
N VAL A 701 68.35 12.29 -1.50
CA VAL A 701 69.11 12.13 -0.25
C VAL A 701 69.06 10.71 0.29
N ASP A 702 68.41 9.79 -0.43
CA ASP A 702 68.24 8.38 -0.08
C ASP A 702 67.81 8.14 1.39
N ALA A 703 66.73 8.81 1.79
CA ALA A 703 66.27 8.81 3.19
C ALA A 703 64.74 8.83 3.30
N LEU A 704 64.24 8.32 4.43
CA LEU A 704 62.85 8.46 4.88
C LEU A 704 62.73 9.67 5.79
N PHE A 705 61.96 10.66 5.36
CA PHE A 705 61.64 11.85 6.15
C PHE A 705 60.38 11.60 6.96
N HIS A 706 60.31 12.19 8.15
CA HIS A 706 59.16 12.06 9.06
C HIS A 706 58.78 10.61 9.34
N ALA A 707 59.77 9.71 9.40
CA ALA A 707 59.60 8.30 9.62
C ALA A 707 59.19 8.00 11.07
N PHE A 708 58.20 7.14 11.25
CA PHE A 708 57.78 6.64 12.55
C PHE A 708 58.11 5.15 12.66
N ARG A 709 58.68 4.78 13.81
CA ARG A 709 58.94 3.38 14.17
C ARG A 709 57.66 2.77 14.73
N VAL A 710 57.10 1.78 14.03
CA VAL A 710 55.87 1.08 14.40
C VAL A 710 56.18 -0.40 14.62
N PRO A 711 56.06 -0.92 15.84
CA PRO A 711 56.11 -2.35 16.09
C PRO A 711 54.78 -2.97 15.63
N LEU A 712 54.80 -3.75 14.56
CA LEU A 712 53.64 -4.51 14.08
C LEU A 712 53.91 -6.00 14.30
N SER A 713 52.89 -6.75 14.72
CA SER A 713 52.99 -8.20 14.86
C SER A 713 53.29 -8.87 13.50
N PRO A 714 53.91 -10.06 13.48
CA PRO A 714 54.13 -10.81 12.24
C PRO A 714 52.82 -10.95 11.47
N VAL A 715 52.82 -10.46 10.24
CA VAL A 715 51.64 -10.46 9.37
C VAL A 715 51.42 -11.88 8.86
N GLY A 716 50.18 -12.39 8.97
CA GLY A 716 49.76 -13.64 8.35
C GLY A 716 49.67 -13.51 6.82
N VAL A 717 50.82 -13.57 6.16
CA VAL A 717 50.90 -13.68 4.69
C VAL A 717 50.46 -15.10 4.29
N GLN A 718 49.63 -15.23 3.25
CA GLN A 718 49.24 -16.56 2.76
C GLN A 718 50.48 -17.27 2.18
N ASP A 719 50.56 -18.60 2.31
CA ASP A 719 51.70 -19.38 1.79
C ASP A 719 51.97 -19.07 0.32
N GLY A 720 53.17 -18.57 0.02
CA GLY A 720 53.62 -18.21 -1.33
C GLY A 720 53.25 -16.80 -1.83
N GLU A 721 52.56 -15.98 -1.03
CA GLU A 721 52.28 -14.58 -1.38
C GLU A 721 53.49 -13.67 -1.08
N PRO A 722 53.92 -12.79 -2.01
CA PRO A 722 54.91 -11.76 -1.73
C PRO A 722 54.38 -10.75 -0.71
N PHE A 723 55.23 -10.31 0.21
CA PHE A 723 54.87 -9.34 1.26
C PHE A 723 54.40 -7.99 0.70
N GLU A 724 54.91 -7.61 -0.47
CA GLU A 724 54.49 -6.48 -1.31
C GLU A 724 52.99 -6.50 -1.61
N SER A 725 52.43 -7.69 -1.88
CA SER A 725 51.01 -7.86 -2.22
C SER A 725 50.10 -7.62 -1.01
N TRP A 726 50.58 -7.93 0.20
CA TRP A 726 49.89 -7.55 1.43
C TRP A 726 49.88 -6.03 1.62
N LEU A 727 51.03 -5.37 1.43
CA LEU A 727 51.15 -3.92 1.52
C LEU A 727 50.24 -3.19 0.53
N PHE A 728 50.05 -3.75 -0.67
CA PHE A 728 49.12 -3.23 -1.67
C PHE A 728 47.69 -3.17 -1.16
N ARG A 729 47.22 -4.29 -0.62
CA ARG A 729 45.85 -4.42 -0.10
C ARG A 729 45.61 -3.46 1.06
N GLN A 730 46.65 -3.17 1.84
CA GLN A 730 46.58 -2.36 3.06
C GLN A 730 47.09 -0.92 2.89
N ARG A 731 47.44 -0.47 1.68
CA ARG A 731 48.09 0.83 1.45
C ARG A 731 47.30 2.03 1.97
N PHE A 732 45.97 1.98 1.92
CA PHE A 732 45.11 3.06 2.40
C PHE A 732 45.05 3.09 3.93
N GLU A 733 45.02 1.91 4.57
CA GLU A 733 45.08 1.78 6.03
C GLU A 733 46.44 2.22 6.58
N LEU A 734 47.53 1.85 5.91
CA LEU A 734 48.88 2.30 6.27
C LEU A 734 49.05 3.82 6.04
N ALA A 735 48.47 4.38 4.98
CA ALA A 735 48.45 5.83 4.75
C ALA A 735 47.59 6.59 5.78
N LYS A 736 46.51 5.96 6.28
CA LYS A 736 45.68 6.50 7.37
C LYS A 736 46.43 6.45 8.70
N LEU A 737 47.10 5.32 9.00
CA LEU A 737 47.98 5.16 10.17
C LEU A 737 49.09 6.22 10.18
N TYR A 738 49.80 6.40 9.06
CA TYR A 738 50.86 7.41 8.94
C TYR A 738 50.32 8.84 9.17
N ARG A 739 49.13 9.17 8.65
CA ARG A 739 48.49 10.46 8.90
C ARG A 739 48.13 10.66 10.38
N GLY A 740 47.70 9.60 11.06
CA GLY A 740 47.49 9.62 12.52
C GLY A 740 48.78 9.93 13.27
N LEU A 741 49.86 9.18 12.98
CA LEU A 741 51.18 9.37 13.59
C LEU A 741 51.74 10.78 13.35
N ARG A 742 51.52 11.36 12.16
CA ARG A 742 51.90 12.74 11.81
C ARG A 742 51.14 13.83 12.57
N ARG A 743 49.93 13.56 13.08
CA ARG A 743 49.18 14.50 13.92
C ARG A 743 49.75 14.55 15.35
N ASP A 744 50.27 13.43 15.83
CA ASP A 744 50.74 13.28 17.22
C ASP A 744 52.27 13.43 17.38
N GLY A 745 53.03 13.59 16.28
CA GLY A 745 54.48 13.80 16.33
C GLY A 745 55.12 14.24 15.00
N HIS A 746 56.40 14.65 15.05
CA HIS A 746 57.14 15.14 13.88
C HIS A 746 57.85 14.04 13.06
N GLY A 747 58.04 12.85 13.62
CA GLY A 747 58.81 11.74 13.02
C GLY A 747 60.32 12.03 12.96
N ALA A 748 61.12 11.02 12.66
CA ALA A 748 62.57 11.13 12.49
C ALA A 748 62.97 11.12 11.01
N THR A 749 64.14 11.65 10.68
CA THR A 749 64.76 11.42 9.36
C THR A 749 65.70 10.22 9.48
N LEU A 750 65.49 9.20 8.65
CA LEU A 750 66.27 7.96 8.66
C LEU A 750 66.94 7.74 7.30
N SER A 751 68.24 7.49 7.31
CA SER A 751 68.99 7.06 6.12
C SER A 751 68.50 5.69 5.66
N LEU A 752 68.19 5.53 4.37
CA LEU A 752 67.88 4.20 3.83
C LEU A 752 69.13 3.33 3.76
N ALA A 753 70.32 3.89 3.57
CA ALA A 753 71.57 3.13 3.62
C ALA A 753 71.75 2.42 4.98
N ASP A 754 71.38 3.09 6.08
CA ASP A 754 71.45 2.49 7.42
C ASP A 754 70.43 1.35 7.55
N LEU A 755 69.21 1.53 7.06
CA LEU A 755 68.17 0.50 7.11
C LEU A 755 68.50 -0.71 6.22
N ARG A 756 69.06 -0.49 5.02
CA ARG A 756 69.49 -1.56 4.09
C ARG A 756 70.53 -2.51 4.69
N SER A 757 71.35 -2.02 5.63
CA SER A 757 72.36 -2.83 6.32
C SER A 757 71.80 -3.74 7.42
N ARG A 758 70.51 -3.64 7.76
CA ARG A 758 69.87 -4.43 8.81
C ARG A 758 69.28 -5.73 8.27
N ASP A 759 69.24 -6.75 9.12
CA ASP A 759 68.70 -8.05 8.75
C ASP A 759 67.22 -8.00 8.38
N GLY A 760 66.85 -8.76 7.35
CA GLY A 760 65.48 -8.83 6.85
C GLY A 760 64.94 -7.53 6.26
N TYR A 761 65.81 -6.60 5.86
CA TYR A 761 65.42 -5.33 5.23
C TYR A 761 64.55 -5.56 4.00
N PHE A 762 63.48 -4.78 3.93
CA PHE A 762 62.59 -4.69 2.80
C PHE A 762 61.97 -3.29 2.77
N ALA A 763 61.83 -2.65 1.61
CA ALA A 763 61.15 -1.35 1.51
C ALA A 763 60.20 -1.28 0.32
N CYS A 764 59.09 -0.58 0.48
CA CYS A 764 58.05 -0.45 -0.54
C CYS A 764 57.41 0.93 -0.50
N LEU A 765 57.32 1.57 -1.67
CA LEU A 765 56.43 2.71 -1.87
C LEU A 765 54.98 2.21 -1.91
N LEU A 766 54.09 2.88 -1.17
CA LEU A 766 52.68 2.52 -1.06
C LEU A 766 51.83 2.98 -2.27
N GLN A 767 52.42 3.76 -3.18
CA GLN A 767 51.79 4.16 -4.44
C GLN A 767 51.63 2.98 -5.41
N ALA A 768 50.57 3.00 -6.22
CA ALA A 768 50.39 2.07 -7.34
C ALA A 768 51.06 2.59 -8.62
N PRO A 769 51.77 1.74 -9.40
CA PRO A 769 52.19 0.37 -9.06
C PRO A 769 53.33 0.37 -8.02
N HIS A 770 53.41 -0.68 -7.19
CA HIS A 770 54.47 -0.78 -6.18
C HIS A 770 55.86 -0.72 -6.80
N ARG A 771 56.69 0.11 -6.21
CA ARG A 771 58.11 0.19 -6.52
C ARG A 771 58.87 0.06 -5.20
N SER A 772 59.88 -0.80 -5.19
CA SER A 772 60.91 -0.74 -4.16
C SER A 772 61.74 0.53 -4.42
N PRO A 773 61.95 1.40 -3.44
CA PRO A 773 63.11 2.29 -3.50
C PRO A 773 64.33 1.36 -3.48
N ARG A 774 65.03 1.26 -4.60
CA ARG A 774 66.22 0.40 -4.74
C ARG A 774 67.25 0.80 -3.70
#